data_AF-A0A395IZ67-F1
#
_entry.id   AF-A0A395IZ67-F1
#
_cell.length_a   1.000
_cell.length_b   1.000
_cell.length_c   1.000
_cell.angle_alpha   90.00
_cell.angle_beta   90.00
_cell.angle_gamma   90.00
#
_symmetry.space_group_name_H-M   'P 1'
#
loop_
_entity.id
_entity.type
_entity.pdbx_description
1 polymer ?
#
loop_
_entity_poly.entity_id
_entity_poly.type
_entity_poly.pdbx_seq_one_letter_code
_entity_poly.pdbx_strand_id
1 'polypeptide(L)'
;MRLALKGRTNSNGGQDDVRRSREKDEERSGSGEEKKKSQPKKRVEEEEEEDDDDIVVEDDGMAAMQAMMGFGGFGTTQNKQVAGNNVSAVRKEKKTEYRQYMNRVGGFNRPLSPNRNTGAQLLVFKLFQLFPSCNWGNMTPLYLRLPVAALVTVLLSWGTSVHAAEAQDVGILTTEIAREQNNSLLWGAYKPNLYFGVRPRIPKSFTGGLMWAKVDNFVDVQNNFRHTCELLWAAKPHLFSKLKEQIDEYIKTYGEENPPPPYQIYTISHAPDEGNFHLVQKVFQGDFEFDIIFNSASAEKGLTSQEISRLIAQNSKSFFERFIATFDLQPPFNIESLQRFSSHMFSNLIGGLGYFSGDSVVDRSYAEEYEESNEGFWEEAAEARARRQEKLEGPSELFTTVPSRPFFPRGFLWDEGFHLLPIADWDIDLTLEIVKSWFNLMDEDGWIGREQILGAEARSKVPAEFQTQYPHYANPPTLFFIVDAFISKLGALNGTSPLAKEKLAQESSIYSAYLQKPEAGLQYLNELYPKLKKHYYWFRKSQSGDLKSYDRDAFSTKEGYRWRGRTPQHILTSGLDDYPRPQPPHPGELHVDLISWMGMMTKSLKNIAGLLGMSDDVAELSTIETAIHRNIDDLHWSEKEKCYCDATIDDYEEHQLVCLS
;
A
#
# COMPACT_ATOMS: atom_id res chain seq x y z
N MET A 1 57.47 -31.06 -38.38
CA MET A 1 57.36 -32.39 -39.04
C MET A 1 56.11 -32.34 -39.92
N ARG A 2 56.06 -32.70 -41.21
CA ARG A 2 56.90 -33.58 -42.06
C ARG A 2 56.98 -35.04 -41.60
N LEU A 3 56.10 -35.86 -42.17
CA LEU A 3 56.32 -37.11 -42.95
C LEU A 3 55.01 -37.32 -43.76
N ALA A 4 54.94 -37.42 -45.08
CA ALA A 4 55.56 -38.37 -46.05
C ALA A 4 54.78 -39.72 -46.14
N LEU A 5 54.54 -40.35 -47.30
CA LEU A 5 54.82 -40.02 -48.73
C LEU A 5 54.03 -40.98 -49.67
N LYS A 6 53.53 -40.49 -50.83
CA LYS A 6 53.13 -41.24 -52.07
C LYS A 6 51.97 -42.30 -51.96
N GLY A 7 51.18 -42.61 -53.01
CA GLY A 7 50.95 -41.92 -54.30
C GLY A 7 50.75 -42.85 -55.52
N ARG A 8 49.76 -42.53 -56.40
CA ARG A 8 49.44 -43.14 -57.74
C ARG A 8 48.87 -44.59 -57.71
N THR A 9 48.07 -45.10 -58.68
CA THR A 9 47.57 -44.61 -60.01
C THR A 9 46.32 -45.40 -60.49
N ASN A 10 45.41 -44.78 -61.27
CA ASN A 10 44.56 -45.34 -62.38
C ASN A 10 43.62 -46.57 -62.13
N SER A 11 42.53 -46.83 -62.88
CA SER A 11 41.90 -46.16 -64.07
C SER A 11 40.48 -46.71 -64.41
N ASN A 12 39.70 -45.91 -65.14
CA ASN A 12 38.65 -46.24 -66.15
C ASN A 12 37.27 -46.83 -65.77
N GLY A 13 36.24 -46.31 -66.49
CA GLY A 13 34.94 -46.95 -66.76
C GLY A 13 33.74 -46.46 -65.91
N GLY A 14 32.62 -45.97 -66.44
CA GLY A 14 32.32 -45.48 -67.81
C GLY A 14 30.90 -45.80 -68.31
N GLN A 15 30.13 -44.75 -68.71
CA GLN A 15 28.89 -44.77 -69.51
C GLN A 15 27.63 -45.44 -68.89
N ASP A 16 26.37 -45.19 -69.28
CA ASP A 16 25.57 -44.02 -69.77
C ASP A 16 24.06 -44.43 -69.51
N ASP A 17 22.93 -43.88 -69.96
CA ASP A 17 22.51 -42.80 -70.89
C ASP A 17 21.04 -42.35 -70.60
N VAL A 18 20.58 -41.27 -71.23
CA VAL A 18 19.23 -41.08 -71.83
C VAL A 18 17.96 -40.88 -70.94
N ARG A 19 17.46 -39.61 -70.95
CA ARG A 19 16.06 -39.14 -71.20
C ARG A 19 14.89 -39.56 -70.25
N ARG A 20 13.74 -38.85 -70.17
CA ARG A 20 13.29 -37.45 -70.50
C ARG A 20 11.82 -37.29 -70.02
N SER A 21 11.39 -36.04 -69.79
CA SER A 21 10.00 -35.51 -69.92
C SER A 21 8.90 -35.78 -68.87
N ARG A 22 8.35 -34.65 -68.39
CA ARG A 22 6.92 -34.25 -68.29
C ARG A 22 6.07 -34.57 -67.04
N GLU A 23 5.64 -33.47 -66.42
CA GLU A 23 4.23 -33.07 -66.17
C GLU A 23 3.24 -34.15 -65.67
N LYS A 24 2.81 -34.08 -64.39
CA LYS A 24 1.48 -33.56 -63.99
C LYS A 24 1.16 -33.62 -62.47
N ASP A 25 0.33 -32.65 -62.06
CA ASP A 25 -0.81 -32.64 -61.12
C ASP A 25 -0.79 -33.30 -59.70
N GLU A 26 -1.22 -32.48 -58.74
CA GLU A 26 -2.18 -32.73 -57.63
C GLU A 26 -1.89 -33.57 -56.34
N GLU A 27 -2.03 -32.86 -55.21
CA GLU A 27 -2.65 -33.18 -53.90
C GLU A 27 -2.20 -34.31 -52.93
N ARG A 28 -2.03 -33.86 -51.66
CA ARG A 28 -2.45 -34.44 -50.36
C ARG A 28 -1.76 -35.69 -49.73
N SER A 29 -1.20 -35.43 -48.53
CA SER A 29 -1.10 -36.31 -47.32
C SER A 29 -0.32 -37.64 -47.39
N GLY A 30 0.34 -38.14 -46.34
CA GLY A 30 0.61 -37.60 -44.99
C GLY A 30 1.01 -38.69 -43.97
N SER A 31 1.59 -38.29 -42.82
CA SER A 31 2.01 -39.11 -41.64
C SER A 31 3.31 -39.96 -41.75
N GLY A 32 3.94 -40.26 -40.59
CA GLY A 32 5.22 -41.00 -40.42
C GLY A 32 6.47 -40.11 -40.58
N GLU A 33 7.35 -39.81 -39.60
CA GLU A 33 7.97 -40.60 -38.51
C GLU A 33 8.77 -41.83 -39.00
N GLU A 34 10.05 -42.06 -38.63
CA GLU A 34 10.85 -41.46 -37.54
C GLU A 34 12.40 -41.55 -37.72
N LYS A 35 13.13 -40.69 -36.96
CA LYS A 35 14.50 -40.84 -36.40
C LYS A 35 15.75 -41.12 -37.29
N LYS A 36 16.62 -40.08 -37.30
CA LYS A 36 18.00 -40.02 -36.71
C LYS A 36 19.26 -40.03 -37.60
N LYS A 37 20.15 -39.09 -37.22
CA LYS A 37 21.62 -38.94 -37.43
C LYS A 37 22.14 -38.53 -38.81
N SER A 38 23.19 -37.70 -38.94
CA SER A 38 23.75 -36.65 -38.05
C SER A 38 24.90 -35.89 -38.76
N GLN A 39 24.83 -34.55 -38.80
CA GLN A 39 25.89 -33.50 -38.91
C GLN A 39 27.24 -33.78 -39.61
N PRO A 40 27.82 -32.71 -40.18
CA PRO A 40 29.08 -32.20 -39.61
C PRO A 40 28.94 -30.79 -38.99
N LYS A 41 29.79 -30.48 -38.00
CA LYS A 41 29.91 -29.17 -37.33
C LYS A 41 30.69 -28.19 -38.22
N LYS A 42 30.38 -26.88 -38.25
CA LYS A 42 30.55 -25.82 -37.23
C LYS A 42 32.03 -25.62 -36.81
N ARG A 43 32.53 -24.39 -37.01
CA ARG A 43 33.74 -23.81 -36.41
C ARG A 43 33.36 -23.13 -35.07
N VAL A 44 34.34 -22.86 -34.21
CA VAL A 44 34.16 -22.30 -32.86
C VAL A 44 35.02 -21.05 -32.71
N GLU A 45 34.40 -20.01 -32.18
CA GLU A 45 34.88 -18.83 -31.45
C GLU A 45 33.73 -18.66 -30.42
N GLU A 46 33.90 -19.17 -29.19
CA GLU A 46 34.34 -18.44 -27.98
C GLU A 46 33.23 -17.52 -27.44
N GLU A 47 32.81 -17.78 -26.20
CA GLU A 47 31.59 -17.29 -25.56
C GLU A 47 31.98 -16.46 -24.32
N GLU A 48 31.57 -15.19 -24.28
CA GLU A 48 31.53 -14.35 -23.08
C GLU A 48 30.04 -14.16 -22.75
N GLU A 49 29.63 -14.50 -21.53
CA GLU A 49 28.26 -14.32 -21.03
C GLU A 49 28.26 -13.13 -20.05
N GLU A 50 27.74 -11.98 -20.50
CA GLU A 50 27.30 -10.89 -19.63
C GLU A 50 25.81 -11.11 -19.33
N ASP A 51 25.46 -11.31 -18.05
CA ASP A 51 24.05 -11.38 -17.60
C ASP A 51 23.49 -9.95 -17.47
N ASP A 52 22.94 -9.42 -18.57
CA ASP A 52 22.17 -8.15 -18.58
C ASP A 52 20.83 -8.32 -17.82
N ASP A 53 20.81 -7.99 -16.52
CA ASP A 53 19.58 -7.79 -15.74
C ASP A 53 18.92 -6.44 -16.11
N ASP A 54 18.43 -6.38 -17.35
CA ASP A 54 17.77 -5.21 -17.95
C ASP A 54 16.38 -5.03 -17.30
N ILE A 55 16.29 -4.20 -16.24
CA ILE A 55 15.04 -3.91 -15.52
C ILE A 55 14.14 -3.01 -16.39
N VAL A 56 13.47 -3.64 -17.35
CA VAL A 56 12.33 -3.06 -18.06
C VAL A 56 11.17 -2.94 -17.07
N VAL A 57 10.92 -1.73 -16.60
CA VAL A 57 9.64 -1.39 -15.95
C VAL A 57 8.56 -1.36 -17.03
N GLU A 58 7.94 -2.53 -17.30
CA GLU A 58 6.81 -2.63 -18.23
C GLU A 58 5.59 -1.82 -17.75
N ASP A 59 4.63 -1.56 -18.65
CA ASP A 59 3.34 -0.90 -18.35
C ASP A 59 2.36 -1.86 -17.64
N ASP A 60 2.84 -2.42 -16.53
CA ASP A 60 2.13 -3.28 -15.58
C ASP A 60 0.76 -2.71 -15.19
N GLY A 61 0.72 -1.37 -15.08
CA GLY A 61 -0.45 -0.58 -14.78
C GLY A 61 -1.65 -0.97 -15.64
N MET A 62 -1.46 -1.09 -16.96
CA MET A 62 -2.54 -1.51 -17.85
C MET A 62 -2.82 -3.01 -17.76
N ALA A 63 -1.80 -3.86 -17.63
CA ALA A 63 -1.98 -5.31 -17.57
C ALA A 63 -2.75 -5.78 -16.32
N ALA A 64 -2.44 -5.27 -15.12
CA ALA A 64 -3.16 -5.67 -13.91
C ALA A 64 -4.43 -4.83 -13.65
N MET A 65 -4.59 -3.63 -14.22
CA MET A 65 -5.94 -3.04 -14.37
C MET A 65 -6.80 -3.91 -15.29
N GLN A 66 -6.26 -4.44 -16.38
CA GLN A 66 -6.94 -5.43 -17.22
C GLN A 66 -7.22 -6.73 -16.46
N ALA A 67 -6.38 -7.18 -15.52
CA ALA A 67 -6.69 -8.30 -14.62
C ALA A 67 -7.83 -7.96 -13.63
N MET A 68 -7.87 -6.74 -13.09
CA MET A 68 -8.95 -6.25 -12.23
C MET A 68 -10.28 -6.10 -13.00
N MET A 69 -10.22 -5.83 -14.31
CA MET A 69 -11.39 -5.60 -15.18
C MET A 69 -11.87 -6.87 -15.91
N GLY A 70 -10.99 -7.76 -16.38
CA GLY A 70 -11.35 -9.07 -16.94
C GLY A 70 -10.48 -9.76 -18.01
N PHE A 71 -9.15 -9.65 -18.03
CA PHE A 71 -8.24 -10.46 -18.87
C PHE A 71 -7.19 -11.17 -17.99
N GLY A 72 -6.59 -12.31 -18.40
CA GLY A 72 -6.09 -13.31 -17.43
C GLY A 72 -4.80 -14.08 -17.70
N GLY A 73 -4.22 -14.56 -16.59
CA GLY A 73 -2.92 -15.23 -16.36
C GLY A 73 -2.38 -14.74 -15.00
N PHE A 74 -1.67 -15.47 -14.14
CA PHE A 74 -1.11 -16.84 -14.13
C PHE A 74 -1.16 -17.41 -12.68
N GLY A 75 -0.56 -18.60 -12.44
CA GLY A 75 -0.04 -18.97 -11.10
C GLY A 75 -0.82 -20.02 -10.29
N THR A 76 -0.10 -20.87 -9.54
CA THR A 76 -0.67 -21.92 -8.68
C THR A 76 0.28 -22.30 -7.53
N THR A 77 -0.27 -22.58 -6.34
CA THR A 77 0.45 -22.80 -5.07
C THR A 77 0.11 -24.15 -4.42
N GLN A 78 0.05 -25.23 -5.20
CA GLN A 78 -0.17 -26.58 -4.67
C GLN A 78 0.94 -27.02 -3.68
N ASN A 79 0.58 -27.95 -2.79
CA ASN A 79 1.46 -28.59 -1.80
C ASN A 79 2.03 -27.71 -0.66
N LYS A 80 1.25 -26.77 -0.12
CA LYS A 80 1.49 -26.18 1.22
C LYS A 80 0.29 -26.40 2.14
N GLN A 81 0.54 -26.87 3.36
CA GLN A 81 -0.48 -27.26 4.34
C GLN A 81 -0.51 -26.29 5.52
N VAL A 82 -1.71 -25.96 6.02
CA VAL A 82 -1.92 -25.11 7.20
C VAL A 82 -2.84 -25.84 8.17
N ALA A 83 -2.47 -25.87 9.45
CA ALA A 83 -3.19 -26.60 10.49
C ALA A 83 -4.11 -25.69 11.31
N GLY A 84 -5.25 -26.24 11.76
CA GLY A 84 -6.11 -25.64 12.78
C GLY A 84 -7.10 -24.59 12.28
N ASN A 85 -8.24 -25.04 11.73
CA ASN A 85 -9.46 -24.24 11.73
C ASN A 85 -10.72 -25.13 11.65
N ASN A 86 -11.71 -24.89 12.50
CA ASN A 86 -13.03 -25.51 12.39
C ASN A 86 -13.91 -24.64 11.46
N VAL A 87 -14.69 -25.26 10.58
CA VAL A 87 -15.22 -24.62 9.35
C VAL A 87 -16.70 -24.91 9.18
N SER A 88 -17.49 -23.88 8.85
CA SER A 88 -18.92 -24.02 8.57
C SER A 88 -19.44 -23.29 7.32
N ALA A 89 -20.48 -23.84 6.71
CA ALA A 89 -21.02 -23.43 5.41
C ALA A 89 -22.56 -23.31 5.41
N VAL A 90 -23.07 -22.18 4.92
CA VAL A 90 -24.51 -21.91 4.80
C VAL A 90 -24.93 -21.68 3.35
N ARG A 91 -25.71 -22.60 2.80
CA ARG A 91 -26.47 -22.42 1.54
C ARG A 91 -27.93 -22.14 1.90
N LYS A 92 -28.35 -20.88 1.78
CA LYS A 92 -29.72 -20.44 2.11
C LYS A 92 -30.57 -20.28 0.85
N GLU A 93 -31.37 -21.29 0.55
CA GLU A 93 -32.32 -21.28 -0.57
C GLU A 93 -33.50 -20.33 -0.26
N LYS A 94 -33.67 -19.29 -1.10
CA LYS A 94 -34.93 -18.51 -1.13
C LYS A 94 -35.85 -19.18 -2.16
N LYS A 95 -37.10 -19.48 -1.77
CA LYS A 95 -38.15 -19.78 -2.76
C LYS A 95 -38.49 -18.51 -3.54
N THR A 96 -38.57 -18.62 -4.86
CA THR A 96 -38.85 -17.49 -5.75
C THR A 96 -40.36 -17.21 -5.79
N GLU A 97 -40.82 -16.25 -4.98
CA GLU A 97 -42.20 -15.75 -5.08
C GLU A 97 -42.29 -14.69 -6.18
N TYR A 98 -42.78 -15.12 -7.35
CA TYR A 98 -43.04 -14.22 -8.47
C TYR A 98 -44.16 -13.23 -8.13
N ARG A 99 -43.81 -11.98 -7.82
CA ARG A 99 -44.77 -10.88 -7.74
C ARG A 99 -45.28 -10.54 -9.13
N GLN A 100 -46.41 -11.14 -9.52
CA GLN A 100 -47.14 -10.76 -10.72
C GLN A 100 -47.61 -9.30 -10.61
N TYR A 101 -46.90 -8.38 -11.27
CA TYR A 101 -47.44 -7.06 -11.54
C TYR A 101 -48.52 -7.18 -12.61
N MET A 102 -49.78 -6.94 -12.20
CA MET A 102 -50.93 -6.91 -13.08
C MET A 102 -50.74 -5.87 -14.19
N ASN A 103 -50.89 -6.29 -15.45
CA ASN A 103 -50.76 -5.40 -16.61
C ASN A 103 -51.74 -4.22 -16.51
N ARG A 104 -51.21 -2.99 -16.50
CA ARG A 104 -52.02 -1.78 -16.65
C ARG A 104 -52.32 -1.59 -18.13
N VAL A 105 -53.59 -1.39 -18.48
CA VAL A 105 -54.01 -1.32 -19.88
C VAL A 105 -53.57 0.01 -20.51
N GLY A 106 -52.72 -0.08 -21.54
CA GLY A 106 -52.35 1.03 -22.44
C GLY A 106 -50.95 1.62 -22.21
N GLY A 107 -50.01 1.34 -23.13
CA GLY A 107 -48.69 1.98 -23.14
C GLY A 107 -47.61 1.26 -23.96
N PHE A 108 -47.54 1.54 -25.26
CA PHE A 108 -46.40 1.29 -26.17
C PHE A 108 -45.69 -0.10 -26.13
N ASN A 109 -46.08 -0.97 -27.07
CA ASN A 109 -45.22 -2.08 -27.49
C ASN A 109 -43.99 -1.52 -28.25
N ARG A 110 -42.80 -1.61 -27.65
CA ARG A 110 -41.56 -1.81 -28.42
C ARG A 110 -41.26 -3.31 -28.44
N PRO A 111 -40.84 -3.90 -29.58
CA PRO A 111 -40.32 -5.27 -29.56
C PRO A 111 -39.06 -5.29 -28.68
N LEU A 112 -38.98 -6.26 -27.77
CA LEU A 112 -37.77 -6.52 -27.01
C LEU A 112 -36.67 -6.99 -27.97
N SER A 113 -35.48 -6.41 -27.85
CA SER A 113 -34.29 -6.92 -28.54
C SER A 113 -34.07 -8.40 -28.17
N PRO A 114 -33.59 -9.25 -29.11
CA PRO A 114 -33.42 -10.67 -28.84
C PRO A 114 -32.45 -10.90 -27.66
N ASN A 115 -32.76 -11.89 -26.83
CA ASN A 115 -31.98 -12.22 -25.63
C ASN A 115 -30.50 -12.42 -25.99
N ARG A 116 -29.63 -11.57 -25.44
CA ARG A 116 -28.26 -12.00 -25.13
C ARG A 116 -28.36 -12.98 -23.97
N ASN A 117 -27.67 -14.12 -24.04
CA ASN A 117 -27.67 -15.14 -22.99
C ASN A 117 -27.24 -14.50 -21.66
N THR A 118 -28.20 -14.33 -20.74
CA THR A 118 -27.95 -13.83 -19.38
C THR A 118 -27.46 -14.98 -18.52
N GLY A 119 -26.14 -14.97 -18.32
CA GLY A 119 -25.45 -15.94 -17.49
C GLY A 119 -25.95 -16.03 -16.06
N ALA A 120 -25.71 -17.18 -15.43
CA ALA A 120 -25.92 -17.38 -14.01
C ALA A 120 -24.66 -16.93 -13.26
N GLN A 121 -24.84 -16.22 -12.15
CA GLN A 121 -23.72 -15.68 -11.36
C GLN A 121 -23.68 -16.33 -9.98
N LEU A 122 -22.50 -16.80 -9.62
CA LEU A 122 -22.16 -17.37 -8.32
C LEU A 122 -21.57 -16.28 -7.45
N LEU A 123 -22.01 -16.19 -6.21
CA LEU A 123 -21.54 -15.20 -5.26
C LEU A 123 -21.28 -15.88 -3.91
N VAL A 124 -20.03 -15.91 -3.49
CA VAL A 124 -19.57 -16.51 -2.24
C VAL A 124 -19.17 -15.38 -1.30
N PHE A 125 -19.97 -15.17 -0.27
CA PHE A 125 -19.71 -14.19 0.77
C PHE A 125 -18.89 -14.83 1.91
N LYS A 126 -17.84 -14.15 2.39
CA LYS A 126 -17.05 -14.60 3.54
C LYS A 126 -17.35 -13.75 4.77
N LEU A 127 -17.58 -14.42 5.90
CA LEU A 127 -17.53 -13.86 7.24
C LEU A 127 -16.31 -14.42 7.99
N PHE A 128 -15.65 -13.60 8.80
CA PHE A 128 -14.61 -14.04 9.73
C PHE A 128 -14.79 -13.33 11.07
N GLN A 129 -14.79 -14.07 12.18
CA GLN A 129 -14.96 -13.51 13.52
C GLN A 129 -13.98 -14.18 14.50
N LEU A 130 -12.84 -13.52 14.72
CA LEU A 130 -11.86 -13.93 15.72
C LEU A 130 -12.29 -13.44 17.11
N PHE A 131 -12.81 -14.37 17.92
CA PHE A 131 -12.76 -14.23 19.37
C PHE A 131 -11.58 -15.04 19.91
N PRO A 132 -10.71 -14.47 20.77
CA PRO A 132 -9.87 -15.27 21.64
C PRO A 132 -10.76 -16.00 22.66
N SER A 133 -10.50 -17.28 22.90
CA SER A 133 -11.30 -18.13 23.78
C SER A 133 -11.13 -17.78 25.26
N CYS A 134 -11.77 -16.70 25.72
CA CYS A 134 -11.82 -16.35 27.14
C CYS A 134 -12.61 -17.42 27.92
N ASN A 135 -11.87 -18.29 28.60
CA ASN A 135 -12.41 -19.36 29.43
C ASN A 135 -13.00 -18.77 30.72
N TRP A 136 -14.33 -18.74 30.85
CA TRP A 136 -15.05 -18.11 31.97
C TRP A 136 -14.98 -18.96 33.26
N GLY A 137 -13.81 -18.96 33.91
CA GLY A 137 -13.55 -19.65 35.18
C GLY A 137 -13.63 -18.72 36.40
N ASN A 138 -14.77 -18.73 37.10
CA ASN A 138 -14.99 -18.33 38.50
C ASN A 138 -14.07 -17.23 39.10
N MET A 139 -14.50 -15.97 39.06
CA MET A 139 -13.97 -14.92 39.94
C MET A 139 -14.91 -14.67 41.14
N THR A 140 -14.43 -14.99 42.34
CA THR A 140 -15.09 -14.61 43.62
C THR A 140 -14.71 -13.18 44.04
N PRO A 141 -15.64 -12.36 44.56
CA PRO A 141 -15.34 -10.98 44.93
C PRO A 141 -14.55 -10.88 46.24
N LEU A 142 -13.33 -10.35 46.18
CA LEU A 142 -12.52 -10.04 47.37
C LEU A 142 -12.74 -8.58 47.79
N TYR A 143 -13.54 -8.35 48.82
CA TYR A 143 -13.73 -7.03 49.42
C TYR A 143 -12.51 -6.61 50.24
N LEU A 144 -11.69 -5.69 49.71
CA LEU A 144 -10.63 -5.04 50.50
C LEU A 144 -11.12 -3.70 51.05
N ARG A 145 -11.16 -3.57 52.38
CA ARG A 145 -11.46 -2.29 53.07
C ARG A 145 -10.17 -1.53 53.32
N LEU A 146 -10.04 -0.33 52.75
CA LEU A 146 -8.99 0.63 53.14
C LEU A 146 -9.48 1.48 54.32
N PRO A 147 -8.64 1.72 55.36
CA PRO A 147 -9.01 2.51 56.52
C PRO A 147 -8.84 4.03 56.28
N VAL A 148 -9.62 4.83 57.01
CA VAL A 148 -9.60 6.30 56.94
C VAL A 148 -8.54 6.88 57.89
N ALA A 149 -7.43 7.41 57.36
CA ALA A 149 -6.51 8.31 58.09
C ALA A 149 -5.47 9.01 57.18
N ALA A 150 -5.82 10.12 56.51
CA ALA A 150 -4.86 11.09 55.95
C ALA A 150 -5.57 12.42 55.60
N LEU A 151 -5.70 13.32 56.57
CA LEU A 151 -6.24 14.68 56.39
C LEU A 151 -5.28 15.66 57.08
N VAL A 152 -5.29 16.93 56.65
CA VAL A 152 -4.38 18.04 57.05
C VAL A 152 -3.02 18.06 56.32
N THR A 153 -3.01 18.70 55.14
CA THR A 153 -2.03 19.77 54.75
C THR A 153 -2.46 20.51 53.46
N VAL A 154 -3.70 21.03 53.44
CA VAL A 154 -4.15 21.97 52.39
C VAL A 154 -4.22 23.37 53.01
N LEU A 155 -3.24 24.23 52.67
CA LEU A 155 -3.27 25.71 52.69
C LEU A 155 -1.84 26.26 52.51
N LEU A 156 -1.37 26.42 51.25
CA LEU A 156 -0.34 27.40 50.80
C LEU A 156 0.07 27.17 49.31
N SER A 157 -0.88 27.10 48.37
CA SER A 157 -0.58 26.88 46.94
C SER A 157 -1.57 27.54 45.95
N TRP A 158 -2.26 28.61 46.36
CA TRP A 158 -3.25 29.32 45.53
C TRP A 158 -2.65 30.11 44.32
N GLY A 159 -1.41 29.84 43.95
CA GLY A 159 -0.76 30.33 42.73
C GLY A 159 -0.49 29.24 41.67
N THR A 160 -0.58 27.95 42.01
CA THR A 160 -0.27 26.84 41.08
C THR A 160 -1.51 26.08 40.61
N SER A 161 -2.63 26.17 41.35
CA SER A 161 -3.84 25.39 41.06
C SER A 161 -4.55 25.76 39.75
N VAL A 162 -4.34 26.98 39.23
CA VAL A 162 -5.03 27.46 38.00
C VAL A 162 -4.46 26.77 36.77
N HIS A 163 -3.16 26.88 36.51
CA HIS A 163 -2.52 26.21 35.37
C HIS A 163 -2.59 24.68 35.46
N ALA A 164 -2.61 24.11 36.67
CA ALA A 164 -2.84 22.69 36.85
C ALA A 164 -4.26 22.26 36.42
N ALA A 165 -5.27 23.10 36.67
CA ALA A 165 -6.64 22.86 36.20
C ALA A 165 -6.76 23.08 34.68
N GLU A 166 -6.22 24.18 34.15
CA GLU A 166 -6.25 24.47 32.70
C GLU A 166 -5.57 23.35 31.89
N ALA A 167 -4.39 22.88 32.31
CA ALA A 167 -3.71 21.77 31.66
C ALA A 167 -4.48 20.44 31.77
N GLN A 168 -5.18 20.21 32.89
CA GLN A 168 -6.03 19.04 33.07
C GLN A 168 -7.29 19.09 32.19
N ASP A 169 -7.92 20.26 32.04
CA ASP A 169 -9.09 20.46 31.18
C ASP A 169 -8.73 20.32 29.69
N VAL A 170 -7.59 20.84 29.24
CA VAL A 170 -7.08 20.64 27.87
C VAL A 170 -6.74 19.16 27.62
N GLY A 171 -6.16 18.45 28.59
CA GLY A 171 -5.89 17.01 28.48
C GLY A 171 -7.18 16.15 28.42
N ILE A 172 -8.24 16.55 29.12
CA ILE A 172 -9.57 15.93 28.99
C ILE A 172 -10.14 16.21 27.58
N LEU A 173 -9.99 17.44 27.08
CA LEU A 173 -10.50 17.87 25.79
C LEU A 173 -9.85 17.13 24.61
N THR A 174 -8.52 16.97 24.60
CA THR A 174 -7.80 16.19 23.57
C THR A 174 -8.16 14.71 23.64
N THR A 175 -8.28 14.15 24.84
CA THR A 175 -8.72 12.77 25.06
C THR A 175 -10.12 12.52 24.48
N GLU A 176 -11.06 13.45 24.71
CA GLU A 176 -12.44 13.33 24.22
C GLU A 176 -12.54 13.48 22.70
N ILE A 177 -11.76 14.39 22.08
CA ILE A 177 -11.63 14.51 20.63
C ILE A 177 -11.11 13.19 20.03
N ALA A 178 -10.01 12.66 20.57
CA ALA A 178 -9.43 11.41 20.10
C ALA A 178 -10.37 10.20 20.31
N ARG A 179 -11.21 10.23 21.36
CA ARG A 179 -12.23 9.19 21.63
C ARG A 179 -13.34 9.22 20.58
N GLU A 180 -13.87 10.40 20.23
CA GLU A 180 -14.89 10.53 19.18
C GLU A 180 -14.35 10.19 17.79
N GLN A 181 -13.13 10.62 17.47
CA GLN A 181 -12.44 10.25 16.21
C GLN A 181 -12.21 8.73 16.12
N ASN A 182 -11.73 8.08 17.19
CA ASN A 182 -11.53 6.62 17.15
C ASN A 182 -12.85 5.84 17.13
N ASN A 183 -13.93 6.37 17.70
CA ASN A 183 -15.28 5.79 17.55
C ASN A 183 -15.81 5.92 16.12
N SER A 184 -15.69 7.10 15.49
CA SER A 184 -16.19 7.34 14.12
C SER A 184 -15.39 6.56 13.06
N LEU A 185 -14.08 6.42 13.27
CA LEU A 185 -13.15 5.65 12.42
C LEU A 185 -13.04 4.17 12.81
N LEU A 186 -13.86 3.66 13.75
CA LEU A 186 -13.73 2.27 14.21
C LEU A 186 -14.03 1.24 13.10
N TRP A 187 -14.95 1.56 12.18
CA TRP A 187 -15.43 0.67 11.13
C TRP A 187 -15.39 1.34 9.76
N GLY A 188 -14.82 0.65 8.76
CA GLY A 188 -14.77 1.15 7.40
C GLY A 188 -14.39 0.09 6.38
N ALA A 189 -14.22 0.53 5.13
CA ALA A 189 -13.78 -0.30 4.01
C ALA A 189 -12.27 -0.58 4.03
N TYR A 190 -11.69 -0.78 5.22
CA TYR A 190 -10.24 -0.76 5.52
C TYR A 190 -9.46 -2.00 5.04
N LYS A 191 -9.89 -2.55 3.91
CA LYS A 191 -9.32 -3.66 3.14
C LYS A 191 -9.22 -3.20 1.68
N PRO A 192 -8.34 -2.21 1.36
CA PRO A 192 -8.29 -1.56 0.06
C PRO A 192 -7.98 -2.51 -1.10
N ASN A 193 -7.29 -3.62 -0.81
CA ASN A 193 -7.03 -4.75 -1.71
C ASN A 193 -8.28 -5.50 -2.19
N LEU A 194 -9.45 -5.28 -1.58
CA LEU A 194 -10.70 -5.93 -1.93
C LEU A 194 -11.61 -4.96 -2.68
N TYR A 195 -12.34 -5.47 -3.69
CA TYR A 195 -13.43 -4.71 -4.32
C TYR A 195 -14.52 -4.35 -3.30
N PHE A 196 -14.90 -5.32 -2.46
CA PHE A 196 -15.65 -5.11 -1.22
C PHE A 196 -14.90 -5.84 -0.09
N GLY A 197 -14.43 -5.08 0.89
CA GLY A 197 -13.73 -5.58 2.07
C GLY A 197 -14.00 -4.69 3.27
N VAL A 198 -14.35 -5.31 4.40
CA VAL A 198 -14.72 -4.58 5.63
C VAL A 198 -13.99 -5.21 6.82
N ARG A 199 -13.28 -4.37 7.58
CA ARG A 199 -12.69 -4.70 8.89
C ARG A 199 -12.77 -3.49 9.82
N PRO A 200 -12.79 -3.68 11.14
CA PRO A 200 -12.60 -2.58 12.09
C PRO A 200 -11.11 -2.24 12.26
N ARG A 201 -10.82 -1.05 12.83
CA ARG A 201 -9.51 -0.66 13.41
C ARG A 201 -9.21 -1.44 14.69
N ILE A 202 -9.19 -2.78 14.60
CA ILE A 202 -8.86 -3.70 15.70
C ILE A 202 -7.93 -4.82 15.17
N PRO A 203 -6.79 -5.11 15.82
CA PRO A 203 -5.90 -6.20 15.42
C PRO A 203 -6.60 -7.56 15.52
N LYS A 204 -6.30 -8.49 14.60
CA LYS A 204 -6.78 -9.89 14.65
C LYS A 204 -8.31 -10.00 14.90
N SER A 205 -9.09 -9.16 14.24
CA SER A 205 -10.54 -9.01 14.45
C SER A 205 -11.34 -9.45 13.21
N PHE A 206 -12.60 -9.00 13.10
CA PHE A 206 -13.49 -9.30 11.99
C PHE A 206 -12.88 -8.95 10.63
N THR A 207 -13.15 -9.77 9.61
CA THR A 207 -12.86 -9.45 8.21
C THR A 207 -13.91 -10.07 7.30
N GLY A 208 -14.71 -9.21 6.65
CA GLY A 208 -15.67 -9.58 5.62
C GLY A 208 -15.14 -9.28 4.23
N GLY A 209 -15.56 -10.06 3.23
CA GLY A 209 -15.16 -9.87 1.83
C GLY A 209 -15.99 -10.66 0.83
N LEU A 210 -15.90 -10.25 -0.44
CA LEU A 210 -16.70 -10.80 -1.55
C LEU A 210 -15.84 -11.61 -2.54
N MET A 211 -16.37 -12.75 -3.00
CA MET A 211 -15.88 -13.49 -4.16
C MET A 211 -17.08 -13.81 -5.08
N TRP A 212 -16.89 -13.75 -6.40
CA TRP A 212 -17.96 -14.03 -7.36
C TRP A 212 -17.43 -14.77 -8.60
N ALA A 213 -18.31 -15.37 -9.40
CA ALA A 213 -17.95 -16.05 -10.66
C ALA A 213 -19.13 -16.06 -11.62
N LYS A 214 -18.86 -16.28 -12.92
CA LYS A 214 -19.89 -16.76 -13.85
C LYS A 214 -19.96 -18.29 -13.77
N VAL A 215 -21.17 -18.84 -13.78
CA VAL A 215 -21.45 -20.28 -13.78
C VAL A 215 -22.24 -20.68 -15.04
N ASP A 216 -21.79 -20.14 -16.18
CA ASP A 216 -22.44 -20.26 -17.50
C ASP A 216 -22.04 -21.55 -18.22
N ASN A 217 -20.79 -22.00 -18.00
CA ASN A 217 -20.19 -23.22 -18.50
C ASN A 217 -19.10 -23.68 -17.50
N PHE A 218 -18.58 -24.90 -17.65
CA PHE A 218 -17.61 -25.47 -16.71
C PHE A 218 -16.22 -24.80 -16.75
N VAL A 219 -15.84 -24.19 -17.88
CA VAL A 219 -14.53 -23.53 -18.09
C VAL A 219 -14.48 -22.17 -17.40
N ASP A 220 -15.56 -21.40 -17.48
CA ASP A 220 -15.69 -20.09 -16.83
C ASP A 220 -15.56 -20.20 -15.31
N VAL A 221 -16.02 -21.27 -14.68
CA VAL A 221 -15.93 -21.37 -13.21
C VAL A 221 -14.52 -21.70 -12.75
N GLN A 222 -13.78 -22.49 -13.51
CA GLN A 222 -12.40 -22.84 -13.18
C GLN A 222 -11.44 -21.65 -13.33
N ASN A 223 -11.68 -20.79 -14.33
CA ASN A 223 -10.77 -19.68 -14.67
C ASN A 223 -11.27 -18.29 -14.21
N ASN A 224 -12.59 -18.05 -14.20
CA ASN A 224 -13.21 -16.74 -13.98
C ASN A 224 -13.94 -16.63 -12.62
N PHE A 225 -13.44 -17.29 -11.58
CA PHE A 225 -13.67 -16.81 -10.20
C PHE A 225 -13.05 -15.41 -10.08
N ARG A 226 -13.90 -14.38 -10.07
CA ARG A 226 -13.53 -13.00 -9.75
C ARG A 226 -13.41 -12.87 -8.23
N HIS A 227 -12.17 -12.85 -7.79
CA HIS A 227 -11.77 -12.66 -6.40
C HIS A 227 -10.43 -11.90 -6.48
N THR A 228 -10.34 -10.70 -5.89
CA THR A 228 -9.07 -9.93 -5.85
C THR A 228 -8.16 -10.52 -4.76
N CYS A 229 -7.97 -11.84 -4.80
CA CYS A 229 -7.67 -12.64 -3.61
C CYS A 229 -6.84 -13.90 -3.86
N GLU A 230 -5.53 -13.69 -3.99
CA GLU A 230 -4.60 -14.47 -3.16
C GLU A 230 -4.60 -13.99 -1.70
N LEU A 231 -5.29 -12.89 -1.39
CA LEU A 231 -5.27 -12.14 -0.13
C LEU A 231 -6.34 -12.59 0.89
N LEU A 232 -7.41 -13.25 0.46
CA LEU A 232 -8.12 -14.22 1.30
C LEU A 232 -7.37 -15.57 1.27
N TRP A 233 -6.08 -15.53 1.62
CA TRP A 233 -5.07 -16.53 1.23
C TRP A 233 -5.42 -17.98 1.60
N ALA A 234 -6.01 -18.22 2.78
CA ALA A 234 -6.52 -19.54 3.16
C ALA A 234 -7.94 -19.85 2.62
N ALA A 235 -8.77 -18.84 2.34
CA ALA A 235 -10.18 -19.05 2.00
C ALA A 235 -10.40 -19.67 0.61
N LYS A 236 -9.55 -19.32 -0.37
CA LYS A 236 -9.60 -19.90 -1.72
C LYS A 236 -9.34 -21.42 -1.66
N PRO A 237 -8.25 -21.93 -1.07
CA PRO A 237 -8.08 -23.36 -0.78
C PRO A 237 -9.29 -24.02 -0.10
N HIS A 238 -9.85 -23.42 0.95
CA HIS A 238 -11.02 -23.97 1.64
C HIS A 238 -12.28 -24.04 0.75
N LEU A 239 -12.56 -23.00 -0.05
CA LEU A 239 -13.67 -23.00 -1.00
C LEU A 239 -13.49 -24.10 -2.06
N PHE A 240 -12.31 -24.20 -2.68
CA PHE A 240 -12.05 -25.24 -3.69
C PHE A 240 -12.09 -26.65 -3.10
N SER A 241 -11.69 -26.85 -1.84
CA SER A 241 -11.89 -28.12 -1.12
C SER A 241 -13.37 -28.46 -0.98
N LYS A 242 -14.22 -27.50 -0.54
CA LYS A 242 -15.67 -27.73 -0.38
C LYS A 242 -16.43 -27.86 -1.70
N LEU A 243 -15.95 -27.23 -2.77
CA LEU A 243 -16.45 -27.48 -4.13
C LEU A 243 -16.06 -28.88 -4.61
N LYS A 244 -14.82 -29.33 -4.37
CA LYS A 244 -14.38 -30.68 -4.75
C LYS A 244 -15.19 -31.77 -4.05
N GLU A 245 -15.43 -31.65 -2.75
CA GLU A 245 -16.29 -32.58 -2.00
C GLU A 245 -17.68 -32.74 -2.65
N GLN A 246 -18.30 -31.65 -3.11
CA GLN A 246 -19.61 -31.67 -3.76
C GLN A 246 -19.56 -32.17 -5.21
N ILE A 247 -18.50 -31.85 -5.96
CA ILE A 247 -18.28 -32.33 -7.33
C ILE A 247 -18.06 -33.85 -7.35
N ASP A 248 -17.25 -34.38 -6.42
CA ASP A 248 -16.99 -35.83 -6.32
C ASP A 248 -18.28 -36.60 -5.97
N GLU A 249 -19.18 -36.04 -5.15
CA GLU A 249 -20.52 -36.59 -4.90
C GLU A 249 -21.42 -36.56 -6.15
N TYR A 250 -21.38 -35.47 -6.92
CA TYR A 250 -22.15 -35.37 -8.17
C TYR A 250 -21.64 -36.34 -9.24
N ILE A 251 -20.32 -36.49 -9.43
CA ILE A 251 -19.73 -37.47 -10.35
C ILE A 251 -20.13 -38.89 -9.95
N LYS A 252 -20.08 -39.22 -8.65
CA LYS A 252 -20.53 -40.53 -8.13
C LYS A 252 -22.02 -40.80 -8.37
N THR A 253 -22.85 -39.76 -8.43
CA THR A 253 -24.31 -39.87 -8.57
C THR A 253 -24.77 -39.90 -10.03
N TYR A 254 -24.12 -39.13 -10.91
CA TYR A 254 -24.58 -38.90 -12.29
C TYR A 254 -23.60 -39.39 -13.37
N GLY A 255 -22.37 -39.74 -13.01
CA GLY A 255 -21.29 -40.08 -13.95
C GLY A 255 -20.62 -38.85 -14.57
N GLU A 256 -19.44 -39.05 -15.15
CA GLU A 256 -18.67 -37.98 -15.81
C GLU A 256 -19.29 -37.53 -17.15
N GLU A 257 -20.05 -38.41 -17.81
CA GLU A 257 -20.66 -38.13 -19.13
C GLU A 257 -21.96 -37.29 -19.06
N ASN A 258 -22.58 -37.16 -17.87
CA ASN A 258 -23.85 -36.44 -17.69
C ASN A 258 -23.87 -35.59 -16.40
N PRO A 259 -22.92 -34.66 -16.21
CA PRO A 259 -22.82 -33.85 -15.01
C PRO A 259 -24.01 -32.87 -14.88
N PRO A 260 -24.44 -32.53 -13.65
CA PRO A 260 -25.40 -31.44 -13.43
C PRO A 260 -24.89 -30.10 -14.01
N PRO A 261 -25.80 -29.16 -14.35
CA PRO A 261 -25.42 -27.86 -14.89
C PRO A 261 -24.40 -27.10 -14.00
N PRO A 262 -23.53 -26.25 -14.57
CA PRO A 262 -22.44 -25.59 -13.82
C PRO A 262 -22.93 -24.84 -12.57
N TYR A 263 -24.03 -24.09 -12.69
CA TYR A 263 -24.64 -23.34 -11.58
C TYR A 263 -25.14 -24.22 -10.42
N GLN A 264 -25.26 -25.53 -10.62
CA GLN A 264 -25.57 -26.52 -9.60
C GLN A 264 -24.32 -27.26 -9.12
N ILE A 265 -23.44 -27.70 -10.03
CA ILE A 265 -22.26 -28.50 -9.67
C ILE A 265 -21.25 -27.70 -8.83
N TYR A 266 -21.05 -26.41 -9.12
CA TYR A 266 -20.12 -25.55 -8.39
C TYR A 266 -20.77 -24.89 -7.17
N THR A 267 -21.56 -25.67 -6.42
CA THR A 267 -22.11 -25.25 -5.13
C THR A 267 -21.43 -25.96 -3.96
N ILE A 268 -21.46 -25.34 -2.77
CA ILE A 268 -21.01 -25.96 -1.52
C ILE A 268 -22.20 -26.59 -0.80
N SER A 269 -21.97 -27.71 -0.11
CA SER A 269 -22.98 -28.37 0.72
C SER A 269 -23.41 -27.48 1.90
N HIS A 270 -24.64 -27.66 2.37
CA HIS A 270 -25.16 -26.91 3.52
C HIS A 270 -24.80 -27.61 4.84
N ALA A 271 -23.58 -27.38 5.32
CA ALA A 271 -23.07 -27.90 6.60
C ALA A 271 -22.68 -26.75 7.55
N PRO A 272 -23.64 -26.16 8.28
CA PRO A 272 -23.35 -25.19 9.33
C PRO A 272 -22.87 -25.90 10.61
N ASP A 273 -21.92 -25.29 11.30
CA ASP A 273 -21.18 -25.83 12.44
C ASP A 273 -20.47 -24.67 13.19
N GLU A 274 -19.82 -24.94 14.32
CA GLU A 274 -19.05 -23.95 15.07
C GLU A 274 -17.71 -23.64 14.39
N GLY A 275 -17.38 -22.35 14.27
CA GLY A 275 -16.12 -21.90 13.65
C GLY A 275 -16.02 -20.38 13.58
N ASN A 276 -14.80 -19.88 13.35
CA ASN A 276 -14.49 -18.45 13.15
C ASN A 276 -14.63 -18.01 11.68
N PHE A 277 -14.91 -18.95 10.77
CA PHE A 277 -14.91 -18.80 9.31
C PHE A 277 -16.22 -19.32 8.76
N HIS A 278 -16.96 -18.46 8.07
CA HIS A 278 -18.21 -18.84 7.42
C HIS A 278 -18.20 -18.48 5.94
N LEU A 279 -18.64 -19.41 5.11
CA LEU A 279 -18.97 -19.16 3.70
C LEU A 279 -20.49 -19.19 3.51
N VAL A 280 -21.02 -18.13 2.91
CA VAL A 280 -22.44 -18.01 2.54
C VAL A 280 -22.52 -17.86 1.03
N GLN A 281 -22.87 -18.94 0.34
CA GLN A 281 -22.97 -18.97 -1.11
C GLN A 281 -24.40 -18.64 -1.59
N LYS A 282 -24.48 -17.93 -2.71
CA LYS A 282 -25.70 -17.61 -3.45
C LYS A 282 -25.46 -17.84 -4.94
N VAL A 283 -26.50 -18.29 -5.64
CA VAL A 283 -26.54 -18.39 -7.09
C VAL A 283 -27.70 -17.50 -7.57
N PHE A 284 -27.45 -16.69 -8.59
CA PHE A 284 -28.42 -15.75 -9.15
C PHE A 284 -28.51 -15.91 -10.68
N GLN A 285 -29.63 -15.51 -11.26
CA GLN A 285 -29.83 -15.40 -12.71
C GLN A 285 -30.58 -14.10 -13.00
N GLY A 286 -30.07 -13.29 -13.93
CA GLY A 286 -30.53 -11.92 -14.13
C GLY A 286 -30.04 -10.97 -13.03
N ASP A 287 -30.68 -9.80 -12.92
CA ASP A 287 -30.30 -8.76 -11.97
C ASP A 287 -30.60 -9.18 -10.51
N PHE A 288 -29.71 -8.84 -9.59
CA PHE A 288 -29.84 -9.19 -8.17
C PHE A 288 -29.32 -8.10 -7.23
N GLU A 289 -29.91 -8.04 -6.03
CA GLU A 289 -29.51 -7.15 -4.95
C GLU A 289 -29.60 -7.93 -3.61
N PHE A 290 -28.69 -7.64 -2.68
CA PHE A 290 -28.72 -8.19 -1.32
C PHE A 290 -27.92 -7.30 -0.36
N ASP A 291 -28.47 -7.05 0.83
CA ASP A 291 -27.74 -6.37 1.90
C ASP A 291 -26.84 -7.33 2.68
N ILE A 292 -25.74 -6.79 3.22
CA ILE A 292 -25.04 -7.36 4.37
C ILE A 292 -25.12 -6.33 5.49
N ILE A 293 -25.95 -6.60 6.50
CA ILE A 293 -26.20 -5.66 7.60
C ILE A 293 -25.46 -6.15 8.85
N PHE A 294 -24.47 -5.39 9.29
CA PHE A 294 -23.88 -5.52 10.63
C PHE A 294 -24.61 -4.57 11.58
N ASN A 295 -25.15 -5.10 12.67
CA ASN A 295 -25.76 -4.33 13.74
C ASN A 295 -25.04 -4.70 15.06
N SER A 296 -24.45 -3.71 15.72
CA SER A 296 -23.85 -3.92 17.05
C SER A 296 -24.95 -4.17 18.09
N ALA A 297 -24.69 -5.06 19.04
CA ALA A 297 -25.56 -5.23 20.22
C ALA A 297 -25.60 -3.98 21.13
N SER A 298 -24.65 -3.05 20.96
CA SER A 298 -24.63 -1.75 21.64
C SER A 298 -25.39 -0.63 20.90
N ALA A 299 -25.90 -0.88 19.69
CA ALA A 299 -26.63 0.14 18.94
C ALA A 299 -28.09 0.24 19.41
N GLU A 300 -28.55 1.43 19.80
CA GLU A 300 -29.93 1.68 20.24
C GLU A 300 -30.97 1.27 19.19
N LYS A 301 -30.60 1.35 17.91
CA LYS A 301 -31.42 0.95 16.77
C LYS A 301 -30.56 0.27 15.71
N GLY A 302 -30.95 -0.95 15.32
CA GLY A 302 -30.37 -1.63 14.16
C GLY A 302 -30.86 -1.07 12.83
N LEU A 303 -30.00 -1.09 11.81
CA LEU A 303 -30.31 -0.72 10.44
C LEU A 303 -31.20 -1.75 9.76
N THR A 304 -32.12 -1.27 8.91
CA THR A 304 -32.94 -2.07 7.99
C THR A 304 -32.59 -1.79 6.53
N SER A 305 -32.93 -2.70 5.61
CA SER A 305 -32.73 -2.52 4.16
C SER A 305 -33.30 -1.19 3.65
N GLN A 306 -34.52 -0.82 4.08
CA GLN A 306 -35.17 0.42 3.68
C GLN A 306 -34.41 1.67 4.16
N GLU A 307 -33.76 1.58 5.32
CA GLU A 307 -32.90 2.65 5.82
C GLU A 307 -31.57 2.71 5.08
N ILE A 308 -31.00 1.57 4.70
CA ILE A 308 -29.78 1.49 3.88
C ILE A 308 -30.02 2.15 2.51
N SER A 309 -31.09 1.80 1.79
CA SER A 309 -31.41 2.44 0.50
C SER A 309 -31.58 3.95 0.63
N ARG A 310 -32.21 4.42 1.72
CA ARG A 310 -32.39 5.84 2.03
C ARG A 310 -31.05 6.53 2.35
N LEU A 311 -30.19 5.89 3.14
CA LEU A 311 -28.89 6.42 3.54
C LEU A 311 -27.90 6.47 2.38
N ILE A 312 -27.89 5.48 1.48
CA ILE A 312 -27.07 5.51 0.26
C ILE A 312 -27.41 6.74 -0.60
N ALA A 313 -28.70 6.99 -0.84
CA ALA A 313 -29.15 8.14 -1.62
C ALA A 313 -28.81 9.49 -0.95
N GLN A 314 -28.92 9.56 0.39
CA GLN A 314 -28.55 10.77 1.15
C GLN A 314 -27.04 10.99 1.16
N ASN A 315 -26.24 9.97 1.46
CA ASN A 315 -24.78 10.07 1.56
C ASN A 315 -24.12 10.36 0.22
N SER A 316 -24.62 9.78 -0.88
CA SER A 316 -24.13 10.10 -2.24
C SER A 316 -24.36 11.58 -2.59
N LYS A 317 -25.51 12.13 -2.20
CA LYS A 317 -25.83 13.55 -2.40
C LYS A 317 -24.95 14.45 -1.51
N SER A 318 -24.90 14.19 -0.21
CA SER A 318 -24.16 15.03 0.74
C SER A 318 -22.65 14.97 0.54
N PHE A 319 -22.10 13.83 0.09
CA PHE A 319 -20.70 13.73 -0.34
C PHE A 319 -20.40 14.71 -1.48
N PHE A 320 -21.21 14.71 -2.55
CA PHE A 320 -20.99 15.61 -3.69
C PHE A 320 -21.21 17.08 -3.30
N GLU A 321 -22.22 17.40 -2.49
CA GLU A 321 -22.46 18.77 -2.01
C GLU A 321 -21.31 19.28 -1.11
N ARG A 322 -20.75 18.44 -0.22
CA ARG A 322 -19.53 18.75 0.55
C ARG A 322 -18.30 18.89 -0.36
N PHE A 323 -18.16 18.03 -1.37
CA PHE A 323 -17.00 18.06 -2.28
C PHE A 323 -16.90 19.39 -3.04
N ILE A 324 -18.02 19.91 -3.56
CA ILE A 324 -18.09 21.23 -4.20
C ILE A 324 -17.87 22.38 -3.19
N ALA A 325 -18.24 22.19 -1.92
CA ALA A 325 -18.03 23.20 -0.87
C ALA A 325 -16.59 23.26 -0.35
N THR A 326 -15.89 22.11 -0.31
CA THR A 326 -14.47 22.01 0.06
C THR A 326 -13.55 22.48 -1.07
N PHE A 327 -13.72 21.94 -2.27
CA PHE A 327 -12.79 22.17 -3.39
C PHE A 327 -13.35 23.21 -4.36
N ASP A 328 -12.86 24.45 -4.25
CA ASP A 328 -13.17 25.55 -5.19
C ASP A 328 -12.46 25.31 -6.54
N LEU A 329 -12.96 24.33 -7.30
CA LEU A 329 -12.38 23.85 -8.54
C LEU A 329 -12.39 24.93 -9.63
N GLN A 330 -11.22 25.45 -9.95
CA GLN A 330 -11.01 26.52 -10.93
C GLN A 330 -11.19 26.03 -12.38
N PRO A 331 -11.49 26.92 -13.36
CA PRO A 331 -11.59 26.53 -14.77
C PRO A 331 -10.34 25.82 -15.29
N PRO A 332 -10.47 24.74 -16.10
CA PRO A 332 -11.70 24.21 -16.68
C PRO A 332 -12.52 23.29 -15.76
N PHE A 333 -12.03 22.94 -14.57
CA PHE A 333 -12.65 21.95 -13.68
C PHE A 333 -13.94 22.44 -12.98
N ASN A 334 -14.37 23.66 -13.25
CA ASN A 334 -15.59 24.28 -12.69
C ASN A 334 -16.91 23.83 -13.36
N ILE A 335 -16.88 22.82 -14.24
CA ILE A 335 -18.05 22.26 -14.92
C ILE A 335 -18.46 20.90 -14.34
N GLU A 336 -19.77 20.62 -14.25
CA GLU A 336 -20.31 19.47 -13.51
C GLU A 336 -19.71 18.11 -13.92
N SER A 337 -19.41 17.89 -15.20
CA SER A 337 -18.78 16.66 -15.68
C SER A 337 -17.37 16.44 -15.12
N LEU A 338 -16.55 17.50 -15.07
CA LEU A 338 -15.21 17.44 -14.49
C LEU A 338 -15.26 17.45 -12.96
N GLN A 339 -16.18 18.20 -12.35
CA GLN A 339 -16.42 18.16 -10.91
C GLN A 339 -16.79 16.73 -10.42
N ARG A 340 -17.66 16.03 -11.16
CA ARG A 340 -18.01 14.62 -10.87
C ARG A 340 -16.82 13.70 -11.05
N PHE A 341 -16.04 13.85 -12.11
CA PHE A 341 -14.79 13.11 -12.33
C PHE A 341 -13.79 13.30 -11.18
N SER A 342 -13.50 14.54 -10.79
CA SER A 342 -12.63 14.86 -9.64
C SER A 342 -13.17 14.29 -8.33
N SER A 343 -14.50 14.32 -8.11
CA SER A 343 -15.12 13.73 -6.91
C SER A 343 -14.96 12.19 -6.86
N HIS A 344 -14.94 11.53 -8.02
CA HIS A 344 -14.67 10.09 -8.12
C HIS A 344 -13.18 9.77 -7.91
N MET A 345 -12.25 10.61 -8.40
CA MET A 345 -10.82 10.45 -8.09
C MET A 345 -10.58 10.56 -6.57
N PHE A 346 -11.15 11.59 -5.94
CA PHE A 346 -11.06 11.80 -4.49
C PHE A 346 -11.72 10.67 -3.68
N SER A 347 -12.86 10.14 -4.16
CA SER A 347 -13.49 8.94 -3.59
C SER A 347 -12.61 7.69 -3.69
N ASN A 348 -11.81 7.54 -4.73
CA ASN A 348 -10.87 6.41 -4.85
C ASN A 348 -9.65 6.56 -3.96
N LEU A 349 -9.16 7.78 -3.75
CA LEU A 349 -8.09 8.09 -2.80
C LEU A 349 -8.50 7.75 -1.36
N ILE A 350 -9.64 8.27 -0.89
CA ILE A 350 -10.21 7.89 0.42
C ILE A 350 -10.59 6.40 0.44
N GLY A 351 -11.02 5.83 -0.70
CA GLY A 351 -11.25 4.39 -0.87
C GLY A 351 -9.98 3.52 -0.82
N GLY A 352 -8.80 4.13 -0.81
CA GLY A 352 -7.51 3.49 -0.52
C GLY A 352 -7.19 3.37 0.97
N LEU A 353 -7.94 4.06 1.84
CA LEU A 353 -7.74 4.04 3.29
C LEU A 353 -7.87 2.61 3.85
N GLY A 354 -6.78 2.12 4.42
CA GLY A 354 -6.62 0.76 4.92
C GLY A 354 -6.18 0.72 6.38
N TYR A 355 -6.38 -0.44 6.99
CA TYR A 355 -5.88 -0.73 8.33
C TYR A 355 -5.17 -2.08 8.32
N PHE A 356 -3.91 -2.06 8.72
CA PHE A 356 -2.95 -3.14 8.61
C PHE A 356 -2.44 -3.50 10.02
N SER A 357 -2.16 -4.78 10.24
CA SER A 357 -1.84 -5.29 11.58
C SER A 357 -1.07 -6.60 11.48
N GLY A 358 0.21 -6.62 11.83
CA GLY A 358 1.08 -7.76 11.62
C GLY A 358 2.55 -7.46 11.91
N ASP A 359 3.38 -8.46 11.70
CA ASP A 359 4.84 -8.42 11.83
C ASP A 359 5.52 -7.91 10.53
N SER A 360 6.58 -7.12 10.66
CA SER A 360 7.44 -6.67 9.54
C SER A 360 8.65 -7.60 9.37
N VAL A 361 9.45 -7.40 8.32
CA VAL A 361 10.77 -8.05 8.14
C VAL A 361 11.84 -6.97 8.18
N VAL A 362 12.80 -7.07 9.10
CA VAL A 362 13.83 -6.03 9.32
C VAL A 362 15.21 -6.66 9.48
N ASP A 363 16.22 -6.12 8.79
CA ASP A 363 17.62 -6.44 9.06
C ASP A 363 18.22 -5.41 10.04
N ARG A 364 18.54 -5.88 11.25
CA ARG A 364 19.25 -5.12 12.30
C ARG A 364 20.63 -5.71 12.61
N SER A 365 21.31 -6.24 11.61
CA SER A 365 22.70 -6.68 11.73
C SER A 365 23.66 -5.52 11.99
N TYR A 366 23.36 -4.33 11.44
CA TYR A 366 24.25 -3.15 11.43
C TYR A 366 25.68 -3.53 10.99
N ALA A 367 25.74 -4.25 9.87
CA ALA A 367 26.99 -4.69 9.28
C ALA A 367 27.83 -3.49 8.79
N GLU A 368 29.16 -3.59 8.90
CA GLU A 368 30.12 -2.50 8.62
C GLU A 368 30.03 -2.04 7.16
N GLU A 369 29.71 -2.98 6.26
CA GLU A 369 29.48 -2.76 4.84
C GLU A 369 28.26 -1.84 4.54
N TYR A 370 27.37 -1.61 5.51
CA TYR A 370 26.24 -0.69 5.39
C TYR A 370 26.58 0.78 5.73
N GLU A 371 27.79 1.07 6.24
CA GLU A 371 28.26 2.46 6.40
C GLU A 371 28.63 3.11 5.05
N GLU A 372 28.87 2.28 4.01
CA GLU A 372 29.14 2.70 2.63
C GLU A 372 30.34 3.66 2.51
N SER A 373 31.47 3.28 3.13
CA SER A 373 32.68 4.12 3.26
C SER A 373 33.71 3.92 2.14
N ASN A 374 33.63 2.83 1.38
CA ASN A 374 34.59 2.45 0.33
C ASN A 374 34.01 2.70 -1.08
N GLU A 375 34.85 2.93 -2.08
CA GLU A 375 34.45 2.70 -3.47
C GLU A 375 34.00 1.23 -3.65
N GLY A 376 32.98 0.98 -4.48
CA GLY A 376 32.40 -0.37 -4.63
C GLY A 376 31.41 -0.75 -3.52
N PHE A 377 31.04 0.15 -2.61
CA PHE A 377 30.17 -0.14 -1.44
C PHE A 377 28.87 -0.89 -1.76
N TRP A 378 28.32 -0.78 -2.97
CA TRP A 378 27.11 -1.49 -3.38
C TRP A 378 27.30 -3.02 -3.42
N GLU A 379 28.53 -3.49 -3.65
CA GLU A 379 28.92 -4.91 -3.67
C GLU A 379 29.07 -5.43 -2.24
N GLU A 380 29.82 -4.71 -1.40
CA GLU A 380 29.94 -5.01 0.05
C GLU A 380 28.55 -5.06 0.72
N ALA A 381 27.69 -4.08 0.41
CA ALA A 381 26.31 -4.05 0.89
C ALA A 381 25.41 -5.13 0.25
N ALA A 382 25.74 -5.67 -0.92
CA ALA A 382 25.06 -6.84 -1.50
C ALA A 382 25.47 -8.14 -0.80
N GLU A 383 26.77 -8.34 -0.52
CA GLU A 383 27.26 -9.45 0.31
C GLU A 383 26.65 -9.39 1.71
N ALA A 384 26.48 -8.18 2.26
CA ALA A 384 25.82 -7.99 3.54
C ALA A 384 24.38 -8.52 3.57
N ARG A 385 23.56 -8.12 2.58
CA ARG A 385 22.18 -8.60 2.40
C ARG A 385 22.14 -10.11 2.10
N ALA A 386 23.12 -10.64 1.37
CA ALA A 386 23.23 -12.07 1.07
C ALA A 386 23.44 -12.96 2.32
N ARG A 387 23.97 -12.41 3.42
CA ARG A 387 24.09 -13.12 4.72
C ARG A 387 22.75 -13.38 5.43
N ARG A 388 21.64 -12.78 4.96
CA ARG A 388 20.25 -12.99 5.42
C ARG A 388 20.08 -12.99 6.94
N GLN A 389 20.35 -11.85 7.57
CA GLN A 389 20.24 -11.66 9.02
C GLN A 389 18.90 -11.06 9.48
N GLU A 390 17.95 -10.91 8.56
CA GLU A 390 16.63 -10.33 8.80
C GLU A 390 15.77 -11.14 9.79
N LYS A 391 14.93 -10.43 10.54
CA LYS A 391 14.07 -10.99 11.59
C LYS A 391 12.65 -10.43 11.45
N LEU A 392 11.70 -11.14 12.07
CA LEU A 392 10.34 -10.66 12.20
C LEU A 392 10.23 -9.72 13.41
N GLU A 393 9.78 -8.48 13.18
CA GLU A 393 9.56 -7.48 14.24
C GLU A 393 8.07 -7.14 14.40
N GLY A 394 7.69 -6.64 15.58
CA GLY A 394 6.29 -6.31 15.93
C GLY A 394 5.62 -7.35 16.85
N PRO A 395 4.29 -7.56 16.75
CA PRO A 395 3.39 -7.03 15.73
C PRO A 395 3.13 -5.54 15.88
N SER A 396 3.09 -4.85 14.75
CA SER A 396 2.74 -3.43 14.63
C SER A 396 1.38 -3.26 13.97
N GLU A 397 0.83 -2.04 14.03
CA GLU A 397 -0.40 -1.68 13.32
C GLU A 397 -0.27 -0.32 12.62
N LEU A 398 -1.00 -0.15 11.51
CA LEU A 398 -0.96 1.06 10.70
C LEU A 398 -2.34 1.36 10.12
N PHE A 399 -2.79 2.59 10.28
CA PHE A 399 -3.95 3.19 9.62
C PHE A 399 -3.46 4.24 8.62
N THR A 400 -3.68 4.02 7.32
CA THR A 400 -2.97 4.73 6.24
C THR A 400 -3.74 4.61 4.93
N THR A 401 -3.56 5.55 4.00
CA THR A 401 -3.95 5.34 2.59
C THR A 401 -2.94 4.44 1.88
N VAL A 402 -3.17 4.12 0.60
CA VAL A 402 -2.30 3.24 -0.19
C VAL A 402 -2.14 3.80 -1.61
N PRO A 403 -0.95 3.72 -2.25
CA PRO A 403 -0.74 4.28 -3.59
C PRO A 403 -1.63 3.63 -4.66
N SER A 404 -1.86 2.31 -4.54
CA SER A 404 -2.69 1.58 -5.49
C SER A 404 -3.35 0.36 -4.88
N ARG A 405 -4.69 0.32 -4.92
CA ARG A 405 -5.50 -0.80 -4.41
C ARG A 405 -5.15 -2.19 -4.98
N PRO A 406 -4.88 -2.37 -6.30
CA PRO A 406 -4.44 -3.67 -6.82
C PRO A 406 -2.95 -3.97 -6.62
N PHE A 407 -2.03 -3.03 -6.87
CA PHE A 407 -0.57 -3.28 -6.89
C PHE A 407 0.10 -3.07 -5.53
N PHE A 408 -0.22 -1.95 -4.89
CA PHE A 408 0.46 -1.42 -3.71
C PHE A 408 -0.48 -1.26 -2.49
N PRO A 409 -1.26 -2.29 -2.07
CA PRO A 409 -2.24 -2.15 -0.99
C PRO A 409 -1.59 -2.22 0.41
N ARG A 410 -0.68 -1.29 0.68
CA ARG A 410 0.12 -1.14 1.91
C ARG A 410 0.58 0.31 2.03
N GLY A 411 1.00 0.73 3.22
CA GLY A 411 1.52 2.09 3.43
C GLY A 411 2.93 2.25 2.86
N PHE A 412 3.17 3.38 2.21
CA PHE A 412 4.49 3.86 1.78
C PHE A 412 4.74 5.24 2.38
N LEU A 413 5.90 5.45 3.00
CA LEU A 413 6.16 6.60 3.87
C LEU A 413 6.14 7.94 3.11
N TRP A 414 6.70 7.97 1.90
CA TRP A 414 6.83 9.18 1.11
C TRP A 414 5.58 9.47 0.26
N ASP A 415 4.86 8.46 -0.23
CA ASP A 415 3.57 8.63 -0.90
C ASP A 415 2.51 9.28 0.02
N GLU A 416 2.49 8.89 1.30
CA GLU A 416 1.41 9.25 2.21
C GLU A 416 1.28 10.78 2.41
N GLY A 417 2.38 11.52 2.45
CA GLY A 417 2.34 12.98 2.51
C GLY A 417 1.67 13.62 1.29
N PHE A 418 1.77 13.01 0.09
CA PHE A 418 1.05 13.47 -1.09
C PHE A 418 -0.43 13.04 -1.07
N HIS A 419 -0.74 11.82 -0.60
CA HIS A 419 -2.12 11.35 -0.43
C HIS A 419 -2.91 12.22 0.54
N LEU A 420 -2.29 12.63 1.64
CA LEU A 420 -2.94 13.36 2.71
C LEU A 420 -3.20 14.84 2.37
N LEU A 421 -2.46 15.45 1.43
CA LEU A 421 -2.64 16.87 1.05
C LEU A 421 -4.11 17.23 0.70
N PRO A 422 -4.77 16.59 -0.28
CA PRO A 422 -6.18 16.88 -0.57
C PRO A 422 -7.13 16.34 0.51
N ILE A 423 -6.71 15.38 1.34
CA ILE A 423 -7.53 14.90 2.46
C ILE A 423 -7.52 15.94 3.60
N ALA A 424 -6.43 16.68 3.80
CA ALA A 424 -6.29 17.70 4.85
C ALA A 424 -7.22 18.92 4.66
N ASP A 425 -7.65 19.20 3.42
CA ASP A 425 -8.68 20.21 3.12
C ASP A 425 -10.11 19.70 3.36
N TRP A 426 -10.30 18.39 3.29
CA TRP A 426 -11.59 17.73 3.53
C TRP A 426 -11.81 17.41 5.01
N ASP A 427 -10.80 16.85 5.67
CA ASP A 427 -10.84 16.22 6.98
C ASP A 427 -9.42 16.19 7.59
N ILE A 428 -9.02 17.33 8.15
CA ILE A 428 -7.70 17.50 8.76
C ILE A 428 -7.51 16.53 9.94
N ASP A 429 -8.56 16.31 10.74
CA ASP A 429 -8.55 15.42 11.90
C ASP A 429 -8.21 13.96 11.49
N LEU A 430 -8.78 13.46 10.39
CA LEU A 430 -8.39 12.17 9.80
C LEU A 430 -6.91 12.13 9.40
N THR A 431 -6.39 13.19 8.79
CA THR A 431 -4.96 13.22 8.41
C THR A 431 -4.03 13.21 9.61
N LEU A 432 -4.41 13.88 10.70
CA LEU A 432 -3.65 13.88 11.96
C LEU A 432 -3.65 12.49 12.63
N GLU A 433 -4.77 11.75 12.61
CA GLU A 433 -4.81 10.36 13.06
C GLU A 433 -3.93 9.42 12.21
N ILE A 434 -3.82 9.65 10.89
CA ILE A 434 -2.94 8.88 10.00
C ILE A 434 -1.46 9.21 10.25
N VAL A 435 -1.10 10.50 10.31
CA VAL A 435 0.27 10.96 10.67
C VAL A 435 0.70 10.36 12.02
N LYS A 436 -0.19 10.42 13.03
CA LYS A 436 0.00 9.79 14.33
C LYS A 436 0.18 8.27 14.25
N SER A 437 -0.55 7.59 13.36
CA SER A 437 -0.36 6.14 13.13
C SER A 437 1.00 5.81 12.51
N TRP A 438 1.52 6.63 11.60
CA TRP A 438 2.88 6.48 11.07
C TRP A 438 3.95 6.72 12.12
N PHE A 439 3.83 7.81 12.90
CA PHE A 439 4.74 8.08 14.03
C PHE A 439 4.55 7.15 15.24
N ASN A 440 3.65 6.15 15.18
CA ASN A 440 3.59 5.03 16.12
C ASN A 440 4.41 3.80 15.65
N LEU A 441 4.86 3.77 14.40
CA LEU A 441 5.79 2.76 13.87
C LEU A 441 7.26 3.11 14.10
N MET A 442 7.54 4.34 14.55
CA MET A 442 8.88 4.87 14.78
C MET A 442 9.58 4.17 15.94
N ASP A 443 10.83 3.77 15.75
CA ASP A 443 11.60 3.02 16.75
C ASP A 443 12.32 3.89 17.80
N GLU A 444 13.20 3.26 18.57
CA GLU A 444 13.94 3.90 19.67
C GLU A 444 14.95 4.94 19.17
N ASP A 445 15.58 4.73 18.02
CA ASP A 445 16.52 5.67 17.39
C ASP A 445 15.80 6.79 16.63
N GLY A 446 14.68 6.47 15.96
CA GLY A 446 13.86 7.42 15.19
C GLY A 446 13.60 7.01 13.74
N TRP A 447 13.95 5.79 13.35
CA TRP A 447 13.67 5.25 12.02
C TRP A 447 12.18 4.92 11.86
N ILE A 448 11.68 5.06 10.62
CA ILE A 448 10.39 4.55 10.17
C ILE A 448 10.65 3.84 8.84
N GLY A 449 10.32 2.55 8.73
CA GLY A 449 10.51 1.80 7.49
C GLY A 449 9.72 2.37 6.32
N ARG A 450 10.35 2.48 5.14
CA ARG A 450 9.75 3.12 3.95
C ARG A 450 8.48 2.43 3.47
N GLU A 451 8.39 1.11 3.63
CA GLU A 451 7.32 0.29 3.06
C GLU A 451 6.74 -0.68 4.12
N GLN A 452 5.44 -0.57 4.39
CA GLN A 452 4.83 -1.16 5.59
C GLN A 452 4.14 -2.49 5.30
N ILE A 453 4.98 -3.51 5.10
CA ILE A 453 4.60 -4.88 4.69
C ILE A 453 4.17 -5.72 5.91
N LEU A 454 3.12 -5.27 6.60
CA LEU A 454 2.68 -5.86 7.88
C LEU A 454 1.96 -7.21 7.72
N GLY A 455 2.67 -8.29 8.05
CA GLY A 455 2.16 -9.66 8.15
C GLY A 455 2.05 -10.41 6.81
N ALA A 456 1.74 -11.70 6.91
CA ALA A 456 1.73 -12.64 5.78
C ALA A 456 0.79 -12.25 4.61
N GLU A 457 -0.30 -11.51 4.88
CA GLU A 457 -1.18 -11.01 3.81
C GLU A 457 -0.47 -9.95 2.95
N ALA A 458 0.20 -8.96 3.57
CA ALA A 458 0.96 -7.96 2.85
C ALA A 458 2.16 -8.59 2.11
N ARG A 459 2.91 -9.47 2.78
CA ARG A 459 4.05 -10.20 2.19
C ARG A 459 3.66 -11.07 0.98
N SER A 460 2.39 -11.50 0.86
CA SER A 460 1.91 -12.22 -0.33
C SER A 460 1.81 -11.36 -1.61
N LYS A 461 2.10 -10.06 -1.51
CA LYS A 461 2.10 -9.09 -2.63
C LYS A 461 3.43 -8.34 -2.79
N VAL A 462 4.51 -8.88 -2.25
CA VAL A 462 5.87 -8.34 -2.40
C VAL A 462 6.83 -9.50 -2.65
N PRO A 463 7.67 -9.48 -3.70
CA PRO A 463 8.78 -10.43 -3.87
C PRO A 463 9.69 -10.45 -2.63
N ALA A 464 10.31 -11.58 -2.30
CA ALA A 464 10.97 -11.77 -1.01
C ALA A 464 12.15 -10.80 -0.78
N GLU A 465 12.89 -10.54 -1.85
CA GLU A 465 13.97 -9.58 -2.01
C GLU A 465 13.61 -8.14 -1.61
N PHE A 466 12.35 -7.73 -1.76
CA PHE A 466 11.86 -6.39 -1.35
C PHE A 466 11.13 -6.39 0.00
N GLN A 467 11.01 -7.53 0.69
CA GLN A 467 10.30 -7.59 1.98
C GLN A 467 11.12 -7.00 3.15
N THR A 468 12.45 -7.16 3.12
CA THR A 468 13.33 -6.71 4.20
C THR A 468 13.49 -5.19 4.20
N GLN A 469 13.25 -4.58 5.35
CA GLN A 469 13.47 -3.15 5.60
C GLN A 469 14.78 -2.94 6.39
N TYR A 470 15.48 -1.83 6.17
CA TYR A 470 16.82 -1.56 6.71
C TYR A 470 16.84 -0.23 7.51
N PRO A 471 17.24 -0.20 8.80
CA PRO A 471 17.18 1.00 9.65
C PRO A 471 18.10 2.18 9.29
N HIS A 472 19.02 1.98 8.34
CA HIS A 472 19.88 3.04 7.79
C HIS A 472 19.34 3.62 6.47
N TYR A 473 18.28 3.03 5.89
CA TYR A 473 17.61 3.55 4.70
C TYR A 473 16.50 4.54 5.07
N ALA A 474 16.56 5.73 4.48
CA ALA A 474 15.56 6.79 4.60
C ALA A 474 14.63 6.85 3.37
N ASN A 475 13.65 7.74 3.43
CA ASN A 475 12.73 8.04 2.33
C ASN A 475 12.16 9.47 2.52
N PRO A 476 11.75 10.19 1.46
CA PRO A 476 11.39 11.61 1.57
C PRO A 476 10.37 11.90 2.68
N PRO A 477 10.63 12.90 3.56
CA PRO A 477 9.86 13.13 4.80
C PRO A 477 8.53 13.88 4.56
N THR A 478 7.76 13.46 3.56
CA THR A 478 6.58 14.18 3.03
C THR A 478 5.45 14.35 4.05
N LEU A 479 5.38 13.53 5.10
CA LEU A 479 4.43 13.71 6.21
C LEU A 479 4.55 15.10 6.88
N PHE A 480 5.71 15.76 6.80
CA PHE A 480 5.90 17.13 7.29
C PHE A 480 5.07 18.16 6.50
N PHE A 481 4.67 17.88 5.25
CA PHE A 481 3.73 18.74 4.51
C PHE A 481 2.38 18.89 5.24
N ILE A 482 1.91 17.81 5.87
CA ILE A 482 0.62 17.78 6.57
C ILE A 482 0.73 18.50 7.93
N VAL A 483 1.89 18.39 8.57
CA VAL A 483 2.22 19.14 9.78
C VAL A 483 2.27 20.65 9.49
N ASP A 484 2.99 21.07 8.44
CA ASP A 484 3.04 22.48 8.00
C ASP A 484 1.66 23.00 7.54
N ALA A 485 0.86 22.18 6.86
CA ALA A 485 -0.52 22.53 6.49
C ALA A 485 -1.41 22.74 7.72
N PHE A 486 -1.33 21.86 8.72
CA PHE A 486 -2.07 21.99 9.98
C PHE A 486 -1.67 23.25 10.75
N ILE A 487 -0.36 23.51 10.90
CA ILE A 487 0.17 24.73 11.54
C ILE A 487 -0.31 25.98 10.81
N SER A 488 -0.31 25.96 9.47
CA SER A 488 -0.75 27.10 8.65
C SER A 488 -2.24 27.41 8.86
N LYS A 489 -3.10 26.38 8.87
CA LYS A 489 -4.54 26.51 9.17
C LYS A 489 -4.78 26.99 10.60
N LEU A 490 -4.05 26.46 11.59
CA LEU A 490 -4.13 26.83 13.01
C LEU A 490 -3.70 28.30 13.25
N GLY A 491 -2.61 28.74 12.60
CA GLY A 491 -2.13 30.13 12.66
C GLY A 491 -3.04 31.13 11.95
N ALA A 492 -3.67 30.74 10.84
CA ALA A 492 -4.66 31.57 10.15
C ALA A 492 -5.90 31.83 11.02
N LEU A 493 -6.37 30.83 11.77
CA LEU A 493 -7.49 30.97 12.71
C LEU A 493 -7.14 31.84 13.93
N ASN A 494 -5.91 31.74 14.43
CA ASN A 494 -5.40 32.61 15.50
C ASN A 494 -5.00 34.02 15.01
N GLY A 495 -5.18 34.34 13.72
CA GLY A 495 -4.92 35.66 13.15
C GLY A 495 -3.44 36.03 13.01
N THR A 496 -2.52 35.08 13.14
CA THR A 496 -1.06 35.31 13.07
C THR A 496 -0.48 35.09 11.66
N SER A 497 -1.26 34.53 10.73
CA SER A 497 -0.85 34.25 9.34
C SER A 497 -1.83 34.87 8.33
N PRO A 498 -1.41 35.29 7.13
CA PRO A 498 -2.31 35.82 6.10
C PRO A 498 -3.40 34.81 5.70
N LEU A 499 -4.64 35.30 5.60
CA LEU A 499 -5.83 34.48 5.32
C LEU A 499 -5.77 33.79 3.94
N ALA A 500 -5.45 32.49 3.94
CA ALA A 500 -5.95 31.57 2.92
C ALA A 500 -7.49 31.55 2.96
N LYS A 501 -8.15 31.39 1.80
CA LYS A 501 -9.61 31.58 1.66
C LYS A 501 -10.42 30.34 2.10
N GLU A 502 -10.26 29.87 3.31
CA GLU A 502 -11.02 28.72 3.81
C GLU A 502 -12.41 29.14 4.34
N LYS A 503 -13.45 28.51 3.80
CA LYS A 503 -14.83 28.59 4.32
C LYS A 503 -15.10 27.39 5.22
N LEU A 504 -14.52 27.39 6.41
CA LEU A 504 -14.88 26.41 7.45
C LEU A 504 -16.38 26.46 7.73
N ALA A 505 -17.04 25.30 7.68
CA ALA A 505 -18.45 25.17 8.02
C ALA A 505 -18.65 25.48 9.52
N GLN A 506 -19.68 26.28 9.84
CA GLN A 506 -19.90 26.81 11.20
C GLN A 506 -20.53 25.80 12.19
N GLU A 507 -20.53 24.51 11.86
CA GLU A 507 -21.02 23.45 12.74
C GLU A 507 -19.86 22.74 13.45
N SER A 508 -20.12 22.19 14.64
CA SER A 508 -19.13 21.42 15.41
C SER A 508 -18.71 20.18 14.62
N SER A 509 -17.51 20.20 14.07
CA SER A 509 -17.11 19.29 12.99
C SER A 509 -16.07 18.28 13.49
N ILE A 510 -16.42 17.00 13.48
CA ILE A 510 -15.50 15.88 13.80
C ILE A 510 -14.36 15.71 12.78
N TYR A 511 -14.37 16.53 11.72
CA TYR A 511 -13.37 16.55 10.64
C TYR A 511 -12.30 17.64 10.84
N SER A 512 -12.45 18.49 11.87
CA SER A 512 -11.58 19.65 12.13
C SER A 512 -11.62 20.13 13.59
N ALA A 513 -11.87 19.23 14.55
CA ALA A 513 -12.02 19.58 15.97
C ALA A 513 -10.72 20.17 16.55
N TYR A 514 -9.55 19.74 16.06
CA TYR A 514 -8.26 20.31 16.47
C TYR A 514 -8.01 21.73 15.94
N LEU A 515 -8.68 22.15 14.86
CA LEU A 515 -8.68 23.54 14.39
C LEU A 515 -9.76 24.39 15.08
N GLN A 516 -10.94 23.81 15.35
CA GLN A 516 -12.04 24.49 16.06
C GLN A 516 -11.73 24.76 17.54
N LYS A 517 -10.72 24.10 18.11
CA LYS A 517 -10.28 24.22 19.52
C LYS A 517 -8.75 24.37 19.58
N PRO A 518 -8.19 25.56 19.35
CA PRO A 518 -6.75 25.76 19.17
C PRO A 518 -5.88 25.24 20.33
N GLU A 519 -6.38 25.27 21.56
CA GLU A 519 -5.75 24.69 22.75
C GLU A 519 -5.52 23.18 22.63
N ALA A 520 -6.48 22.44 22.04
CA ALA A 520 -6.33 21.03 21.75
C ALA A 520 -5.38 20.77 20.58
N GLY A 521 -5.38 21.65 19.56
CA GLY A 521 -4.44 21.59 18.43
C GLY A 521 -2.98 21.85 18.85
N LEU A 522 -2.76 22.81 19.75
CA LEU A 522 -1.44 23.08 20.34
C LEU A 522 -0.97 21.91 21.23
N GLN A 523 -1.85 21.31 22.03
CA GLN A 523 -1.51 20.13 22.82
C GLN A 523 -1.17 18.91 21.93
N TYR A 524 -1.90 18.71 20.81
CA TYR A 524 -1.54 17.70 19.81
C TYR A 524 -0.14 17.95 19.22
N LEU A 525 0.20 19.19 18.86
CA LEU A 525 1.54 19.53 18.37
C LEU A 525 2.62 19.31 19.44
N ASN A 526 2.33 19.61 20.70
CA ASN A 526 3.23 19.36 21.83
C ASN A 526 3.49 17.85 22.07
N GLU A 527 2.50 17.00 21.84
CA GLU A 527 2.65 15.54 21.89
C GLU A 527 3.39 14.95 20.67
N LEU A 528 3.20 15.54 19.48
CA LEU A 528 3.81 15.08 18.24
C LEU A 528 5.27 15.59 18.05
N TYR A 529 5.58 16.80 18.52
CA TYR A 529 6.87 17.46 18.30
C TYR A 529 8.10 16.64 18.76
N PRO A 530 8.10 15.97 19.94
CA PRO A 530 9.21 15.11 20.35
C PRO A 530 9.48 13.95 19.36
N LYS A 531 8.43 13.44 18.69
CA LYS A 531 8.59 12.40 17.66
C LYS A 531 9.15 12.97 16.36
N LEU A 532 8.65 14.12 15.91
CA LEU A 532 9.17 14.81 14.73
C LEU A 532 10.64 15.19 14.92
N LYS A 533 11.01 15.73 16.09
CA LYS A 533 12.38 16.08 16.47
C LYS A 533 13.29 14.85 16.51
N LYS A 534 12.81 13.71 17.06
CA LYS A 534 13.58 12.44 17.03
C LYS A 534 13.82 11.96 15.59
N HIS A 535 12.76 11.85 14.78
CA HIS A 535 12.86 11.37 13.41
C HIS A 535 13.81 12.23 12.57
N TYR A 536 13.71 13.56 12.69
CA TYR A 536 14.65 14.50 12.08
C TYR A 536 16.10 14.27 12.52
N TYR A 537 16.38 14.09 13.81
CA TYR A 537 17.75 13.85 14.26
C TYR A 537 18.30 12.47 13.88
N TRP A 538 17.45 11.44 13.79
CA TRP A 538 17.82 10.17 13.16
C TRP A 538 18.18 10.37 11.68
N PHE A 539 17.32 11.03 10.91
CA PHE A 539 17.46 11.28 9.47
C PHE A 539 18.73 12.09 9.18
N ARG A 540 18.92 13.21 9.91
CA ARG A 540 20.09 14.10 9.83
C ARG A 540 21.40 13.38 10.15
N LYS A 541 21.37 12.36 11.02
CA LYS A 541 22.52 11.53 11.34
C LYS A 541 22.78 10.48 10.25
N SER A 542 21.77 9.66 9.93
CA SER A 542 21.92 8.49 9.06
C SER A 542 22.22 8.84 7.60
N GLN A 543 21.68 9.97 7.10
CA GLN A 543 21.90 10.42 5.73
C GLN A 543 22.99 11.51 5.61
N SER A 544 23.85 11.68 6.62
CA SER A 544 24.96 12.65 6.57
C SER A 544 25.99 12.24 5.51
N GLY A 545 26.51 13.23 4.77
CA GLY A 545 27.58 13.07 3.77
C GLY A 545 28.94 13.53 4.30
N ASP A 546 30.01 13.26 3.55
CA ASP A 546 31.36 13.70 3.92
C ASP A 546 31.69 15.09 3.35
N LEU A 547 32.12 16.00 4.23
CA LEU A 547 32.58 17.37 3.92
C LEU A 547 33.95 17.66 4.56
N LYS A 548 34.76 16.63 4.81
CA LYS A 548 36.02 16.72 5.58
C LYS A 548 37.16 15.90 5.01
N SER A 549 36.86 14.81 4.30
CA SER A 549 37.88 13.96 3.67
C SER A 549 38.33 14.45 2.28
N TYR A 550 37.63 15.44 1.71
CA TYR A 550 37.78 15.91 0.33
C TYR A 550 37.82 17.44 0.26
N ASP A 551 38.37 18.03 -0.80
CA ASP A 551 38.43 19.50 -0.95
C ASP A 551 37.08 20.07 -1.40
N ARG A 552 36.39 20.73 -0.47
CA ARG A 552 35.04 21.29 -0.61
C ARG A 552 34.96 22.61 0.16
N ASP A 553 34.75 23.73 -0.53
CA ASP A 553 34.36 24.97 0.14
C ASP A 553 32.87 24.91 0.53
N ALA A 554 32.56 25.28 1.78
CA ALA A 554 31.22 25.22 2.33
C ALA A 554 31.12 26.06 3.62
N PHE A 555 30.04 26.84 3.75
CA PHE A 555 29.75 27.59 4.96
C PHE A 555 29.65 26.72 6.22
N SER A 556 29.27 25.44 6.10
CA SER A 556 29.21 24.47 7.21
C SER A 556 29.76 23.09 6.86
N THR A 557 30.80 22.67 7.59
CA THR A 557 31.39 21.30 7.55
C THR A 557 30.52 20.23 8.25
N LYS A 558 29.20 20.41 8.21
CA LYS A 558 28.18 19.54 8.84
C LYS A 558 26.90 19.39 8.03
N GLU A 559 26.52 20.35 7.18
CA GLU A 559 25.24 20.32 6.46
C GLU A 559 25.42 19.89 5.00
N GLY A 560 25.87 18.65 4.79
CA GLY A 560 25.86 17.98 3.50
C GLY A 560 25.39 16.55 3.70
N TYR A 561 24.70 15.99 2.70
CA TYR A 561 23.87 14.81 2.89
C TYR A 561 23.95 13.85 1.70
N ARG A 562 24.06 12.55 1.97
CA ARG A 562 24.08 11.47 0.96
C ARG A 562 23.02 10.40 1.30
N TRP A 563 22.20 10.07 0.30
CA TRP A 563 21.23 8.96 0.41
C TRP A 563 22.00 7.64 0.54
N ARG A 564 21.70 6.86 1.57
CA ARG A 564 22.19 5.48 1.73
C ARG A 564 21.35 4.49 0.91
N GLY A 565 21.88 3.30 0.61
CA GLY A 565 21.20 2.26 -0.16
C GLY A 565 21.25 2.43 -1.67
N ARG A 566 22.29 3.11 -2.19
CA ARG A 566 22.50 3.34 -3.62
C ARG A 566 23.15 2.11 -4.30
N THR A 567 22.78 1.86 -5.56
CA THR A 567 23.53 1.01 -6.51
C THR A 567 23.96 1.85 -7.73
N PRO A 568 24.73 1.30 -8.70
CA PRO A 568 25.06 2.03 -9.93
C PRO A 568 23.82 2.50 -10.69
N GLN A 569 22.78 1.66 -10.77
CA GLN A 569 21.55 1.92 -11.52
C GLN A 569 20.47 2.66 -10.71
N HIS A 570 20.35 2.41 -9.40
CA HIS A 570 19.15 2.79 -8.63
C HIS A 570 19.43 3.42 -7.26
N ILE A 571 18.50 4.25 -6.79
CA ILE A 571 18.55 4.91 -5.49
C ILE A 571 17.17 5.00 -4.81
N LEU A 572 16.63 3.82 -4.48
CA LEU A 572 15.27 3.57 -3.95
C LEU A 572 14.91 4.38 -2.69
N THR A 573 15.91 4.84 -1.96
CA THR A 573 15.76 5.67 -0.75
C THR A 573 15.40 7.12 -1.09
N SER A 574 15.68 7.61 -2.30
CA SER A 574 15.26 8.94 -2.73
C SER A 574 13.78 9.05 -3.12
N GLY A 575 13.12 7.93 -3.42
CA GLY A 575 11.78 7.91 -4.04
C GLY A 575 11.77 8.33 -5.53
N LEU A 576 12.95 8.57 -6.10
CA LEU A 576 13.20 8.82 -7.52
C LEU A 576 14.14 7.72 -8.02
N ASP A 577 13.61 6.49 -8.04
CA ASP A 577 14.36 5.24 -7.99
C ASP A 577 15.41 5.08 -9.12
N ASP A 578 15.09 5.55 -10.34
CA ASP A 578 15.91 5.50 -11.56
C ASP A 578 16.43 6.88 -12.03
N TYR A 579 16.17 7.95 -11.27
CA TYR A 579 16.65 9.29 -11.63
C TYR A 579 18.19 9.29 -11.62
N PRO A 580 18.87 9.70 -12.72
CA PRO A 580 20.31 9.55 -12.83
C PRO A 580 21.07 10.29 -11.69
N ARG A 581 22.22 9.73 -11.31
CA ARG A 581 23.09 10.21 -10.23
C ARG A 581 24.56 10.17 -10.71
N PRO A 582 25.54 10.75 -9.99
CA PRO A 582 26.95 10.69 -10.36
C PRO A 582 27.44 9.27 -10.68
N GLN A 583 28.32 9.09 -11.66
CA GLN A 583 28.84 7.78 -12.06
C GLN A 583 30.38 7.79 -12.13
N PRO A 584 31.07 6.77 -11.57
CA PRO A 584 30.55 5.68 -10.75
C PRO A 584 29.99 6.17 -9.38
N PRO A 585 29.26 5.34 -8.62
CA PRO A 585 28.83 5.69 -7.27
C PRO A 585 30.04 5.87 -6.33
N HIS A 586 30.06 6.96 -5.57
CA HIS A 586 31.20 7.32 -4.71
C HIS A 586 30.77 7.72 -3.28
N PRO A 587 31.45 7.26 -2.20
CA PRO A 587 31.10 7.59 -0.81
C PRO A 587 30.98 9.09 -0.51
N GLY A 588 31.80 9.90 -1.19
CA GLY A 588 31.83 11.36 -1.07
C GLY A 588 30.76 12.13 -1.86
N GLU A 589 29.75 11.47 -2.42
CA GLU A 589 28.59 12.14 -3.04
C GLU A 589 27.77 12.98 -2.05
N LEU A 590 27.15 14.06 -2.54
CA LEU A 590 26.13 14.84 -1.83
C LEU A 590 24.93 15.04 -2.77
N HIS A 591 23.71 14.84 -2.27
CA HIS A 591 22.49 14.86 -3.07
C HIS A 591 21.63 16.11 -2.81
N VAL A 592 21.23 16.80 -3.89
CA VAL A 592 20.59 18.12 -3.86
C VAL A 592 19.12 18.08 -3.42
N ASP A 593 18.42 17.01 -3.79
CA ASP A 593 17.08 16.70 -3.32
C ASP A 593 17.09 16.43 -1.80
N LEU A 594 18.08 15.68 -1.33
CA LEU A 594 18.22 15.30 0.08
C LEU A 594 18.50 16.50 1.00
N ILE A 595 19.44 17.39 0.65
CA ILE A 595 19.68 18.63 1.43
C ILE A 595 18.45 19.56 1.39
N SER A 596 17.69 19.56 0.29
CA SER A 596 16.42 20.30 0.20
C SER A 596 15.34 19.72 1.13
N TRP A 597 15.22 18.39 1.24
CA TRP A 597 14.36 17.73 2.21
C TRP A 597 14.77 18.06 3.65
N MET A 598 16.07 18.07 3.95
CA MET A 598 16.61 18.46 5.26
C MET A 598 16.27 19.91 5.62
N GLY A 599 16.39 20.85 4.67
CA GLY A 599 15.98 22.25 4.87
C GLY A 599 14.49 22.38 5.19
N MET A 600 13.64 21.62 4.49
CA MET A 600 12.19 21.58 4.74
C MET A 600 11.86 21.06 6.14
N MET A 601 12.44 19.93 6.57
CA MET A 601 12.24 19.42 7.94
C MET A 601 12.69 20.41 9.01
N THR A 602 13.88 21.02 8.82
CA THR A 602 14.46 21.98 9.78
C THR A 602 13.55 23.19 9.95
N LYS A 603 13.06 23.75 8.85
CA LYS A 603 12.12 24.87 8.82
C LYS A 603 10.78 24.52 9.48
N SER A 604 10.22 23.34 9.19
CA SER A 604 8.97 22.88 9.79
C SER A 604 9.10 22.72 11.31
N LEU A 605 10.16 22.04 11.79
CA LEU A 605 10.44 21.94 13.23
C LEU A 605 10.61 23.31 13.89
N LYS A 606 11.31 24.25 13.25
CA LYS A 606 11.50 25.61 13.76
C LYS A 606 10.16 26.35 13.88
N ASN A 607 9.24 26.15 12.93
CA ASN A 607 7.90 26.73 12.98
C ASN A 607 7.09 26.16 14.16
N ILE A 608 7.15 24.84 14.41
CA ILE A 608 6.50 24.20 15.57
C ILE A 608 7.11 24.71 16.87
N ALA A 609 8.45 24.71 16.98
CA ALA A 609 9.15 25.19 18.16
C ALA A 609 8.80 26.66 18.47
N GLY A 610 8.69 27.52 17.44
CA GLY A 610 8.24 28.90 17.58
C GLY A 610 6.80 29.03 18.08
N LEU A 611 5.89 28.19 17.56
CA LEU A 611 4.48 28.16 17.98
C LEU A 611 4.30 27.61 19.41
N LEU A 612 5.15 26.66 19.83
CA LEU A 612 5.18 26.09 21.19
C LEU A 612 6.04 26.91 22.18
N GLY A 613 6.66 28.02 21.76
CA GLY A 613 7.47 28.89 22.62
C GLY A 613 8.85 28.31 23.01
N MET A 614 9.34 27.31 22.30
CA MET A 614 10.59 26.59 22.59
C MET A 614 11.81 27.35 22.04
N SER A 615 12.22 28.41 22.74
CA SER A 615 13.28 29.36 22.31
C SER A 615 14.59 28.70 21.86
N ASP A 616 15.03 27.68 22.60
CA ASP A 616 16.35 27.09 22.45
C ASP A 616 16.40 26.21 21.19
N ASP A 617 15.32 25.48 20.95
CA ASP A 617 15.07 24.72 19.72
C ASP A 617 14.97 25.66 18.51
N VAL A 618 14.29 26.80 18.63
CA VAL A 618 14.24 27.82 17.55
C VAL A 618 15.64 28.34 17.23
N ALA A 619 16.49 28.58 18.23
CA ALA A 619 17.86 29.06 18.02
C ALA A 619 18.77 28.00 17.38
N GLU A 620 18.69 26.74 17.82
CA GLU A 620 19.38 25.60 17.21
C GLU A 620 18.97 25.43 15.75
N LEU A 621 17.66 25.31 15.50
CA LEU A 621 17.11 25.03 14.16
C LEU A 621 17.31 26.21 13.20
N SER A 622 17.25 27.46 13.66
CA SER A 622 17.60 28.62 12.81
C SER A 622 19.08 28.62 12.39
N THR A 623 19.96 28.11 13.25
CA THR A 623 21.40 27.98 12.94
C THR A 623 21.62 26.89 11.88
N ILE A 624 20.95 25.75 12.02
CA ILE A 624 21.02 24.64 11.05
C ILE A 624 20.38 25.04 9.71
N GLU A 625 19.21 25.67 9.73
CA GLU A 625 18.50 26.17 8.53
C GLU A 625 19.36 27.18 7.76
N THR A 626 20.02 28.12 8.46
CA THR A 626 20.95 29.08 7.83
C THR A 626 22.12 28.36 7.17
N ALA A 627 22.68 27.34 7.83
CA ALA A 627 23.80 26.57 7.31
C ALA A 627 23.40 25.70 6.10
N ILE A 628 22.22 25.06 6.13
CA ILE A 628 21.65 24.34 4.99
C ILE A 628 21.43 25.28 3.80
N HIS A 629 20.82 26.46 4.02
CA HIS A 629 20.59 27.41 2.93
C HIS A 629 21.87 27.92 2.27
N ARG A 630 22.97 28.07 3.02
CA ARG A 630 24.28 28.41 2.45
C ARG A 630 24.89 27.25 1.69
N ASN A 631 24.94 26.07 2.31
CA ASN A 631 25.49 24.88 1.69
C ASN A 631 24.74 24.45 0.40
N ILE A 632 23.46 24.79 0.23
CA ILE A 632 22.73 24.59 -1.04
C ILE A 632 23.32 25.44 -2.18
N ASP A 633 23.71 26.69 -1.90
CA ASP A 633 24.43 27.51 -2.88
C ASP A 633 25.87 26.98 -3.04
N ASP A 634 26.61 26.86 -1.93
CA ASP A 634 28.05 26.56 -1.92
C ASP A 634 28.40 25.19 -2.55
N LEU A 635 27.59 24.15 -2.32
CA LEU A 635 27.89 22.75 -2.71
C LEU A 635 27.08 22.21 -3.88
N HIS A 636 26.09 22.95 -4.39
CA HIS A 636 25.18 22.43 -5.42
C HIS A 636 24.87 23.42 -6.56
N TRP A 637 25.14 24.72 -6.45
CA TRP A 637 24.80 25.68 -7.51
C TRP A 637 25.84 25.68 -8.65
N SER A 638 25.42 25.25 -9.84
CA SER A 638 26.25 25.33 -11.04
C SER A 638 26.13 26.70 -11.70
N GLU A 639 27.15 27.55 -11.52
CA GLU A 639 27.29 28.78 -12.30
C GLU A 639 27.34 28.53 -13.82
N LYS A 640 27.76 27.34 -14.27
CA LYS A 640 27.87 26.98 -15.68
C LYS A 640 26.52 26.65 -16.29
N GLU A 641 25.76 25.74 -15.66
CA GLU A 641 24.48 25.24 -16.19
C GLU A 641 23.25 26.04 -15.71
N LYS A 642 23.42 26.92 -14.71
CA LYS A 642 22.36 27.74 -14.08
C LYS A 642 21.24 26.91 -13.43
N CYS A 643 21.59 25.73 -12.93
CA CYS A 643 20.75 24.87 -12.11
C CYS A 643 21.49 24.42 -10.84
N TYR A 644 20.75 23.86 -9.88
CA TYR A 644 21.33 23.12 -8.78
C TYR A 644 21.51 21.65 -9.18
N CYS A 645 22.59 21.03 -8.73
CA CYS A 645 23.07 19.73 -9.22
C CYS A 645 23.47 18.82 -8.05
N ASP A 646 23.45 17.51 -8.24
CA ASP A 646 24.14 16.60 -7.31
C ASP A 646 25.66 16.83 -7.38
N ALA A 647 26.36 16.54 -6.30
CA ALA A 647 27.81 16.69 -6.22
C ALA A 647 28.48 15.34 -5.98
N THR A 648 29.66 15.15 -6.56
CA THR A 648 30.57 14.03 -6.31
C THR A 648 31.98 14.57 -6.04
N ILE A 649 32.97 13.70 -6.19
CA ILE A 649 34.41 13.98 -6.13
C ILE A 649 35.03 13.44 -7.43
N ASP A 650 36.10 14.07 -7.91
CA ASP A 650 36.83 13.63 -9.10
C ASP A 650 38.17 12.92 -8.79
N ASP A 651 38.88 12.51 -9.85
CA ASP A 651 40.18 11.80 -9.79
C ASP A 651 41.28 12.54 -8.96
N TYR A 652 41.07 13.79 -8.57
CA TYR A 652 42.01 14.62 -7.81
C TYR A 652 41.56 14.92 -6.37
N GLU A 653 40.48 14.27 -5.90
CA GLU A 653 39.81 14.53 -4.62
C GLU A 653 39.11 15.91 -4.54
N GLU A 654 38.90 16.59 -5.69
CA GLU A 654 38.27 17.90 -5.80
C GLU A 654 36.72 17.82 -5.95
N HIS A 655 36.02 18.88 -5.53
CA HIS A 655 34.56 19.02 -5.64
C HIS A 655 34.07 19.10 -7.10
N GLN A 656 33.22 18.17 -7.52
CA GLN A 656 32.60 18.17 -8.86
C GLN A 656 31.06 18.18 -8.81
N LEU A 657 30.43 19.02 -9.64
CA LEU A 657 28.97 19.06 -9.84
C LEU A 657 28.54 18.22 -11.05
N VAL A 658 27.55 17.34 -10.84
CA VAL A 658 26.93 16.50 -11.88
C VAL A 658 25.53 17.03 -12.18
N CYS A 659 25.45 17.86 -13.20
CA CYS A 659 24.22 18.51 -13.64
C CYS A 659 23.54 17.70 -14.74
N LEU A 660 22.25 17.40 -14.57
CA LEU A 660 21.45 16.53 -15.44
C LEU A 660 20.34 17.37 -16.07
N SER A 661 20.41 17.56 -17.40
CA SER A 661 19.64 18.57 -18.16
C SER A 661 18.78 17.96 -19.26
#